data_AF-A0A7K9QQ44-F1
#
_entry.id   AF-A0A7K9QQ44-F1
#
_cell.length_a   1.000
_cell.length_b   1.000
_cell.length_c   1.000
_cell.angle_alpha   90.00
_cell.angle_beta   90.00
_cell.angle_gamma   90.00
#
_symmetry.space_group_name_H-M   'P 1'
#
loop_
_entity.id
_entity.type
_entity.pdbx_description
1 polymer ?
#
loop_
_entity_poly.entity_id
_entity_poly.type
_entity_poly.pdbx_seq_one_letter_code
_entity_poly.pdbx_strand_id
1 'polypeptide(L)'
;LQSNSCGPGFAEESTSSEEQGMIKIAGNSYLASPNLPDFCGCSPGWSSAFYGAECFDSEVHSYLKNLGKQKSSESQNIDAKKVELEQLLMMETKNYRKTIKFYQKLLQKERRSKGPETKSMLPKLRGQLQEMKSKVQFLELVKKYVQAKQWGVESYVLPTVIHSGKADTVDMAPMDESSLLLYYNTEKHQCNNQNGVRVLQAGTPLGLMAYLYSRNAFLEGYVQQFLYTFRYFCTQEEFLQFLLDRISSTLSSASLDPSTSLTKICNRSFYILQAWIEDCYSVDFATNTDLLSTLKEFISSKVASLNGYGERLLSLLEDASAKKSGSAGLCSGVDKCEEESEEGRKTLHSLCKKLSEDVSRKNFYWKLSKGVGPIAQYQRERLHTGSAVLPKPCCSSFTEESSVSLPRADEVGPVLLIECSAQQLCWQLTLLQQEVFNKCHPVHFLNSRALGVKDKCVAVPKTVSAETVSLKVCNLFLSKCIQDQYLLQLLKNADSISTWVAAEIVICHTTKRQVSLLSKFLLIAKCCYEQRNFATAMQILAGLENLIVRQLPAWKILPAKVAEIMEELKAVEVFLKSDSLCLMEGDRFKTLPTIPSAHVLAMHVQQLETGGFTMTNGAHKWTKLRNIAKVVSQVHAFQENPYTYAPDFKLQSYLRQRISRFKDADISALAADNCANFHQIPAEKHSRKIQDTLRRMKATFQ
;
A
#
# COMPACT_ATOMS: atom_id res chain seq x y z
N LEU A 1 27.17 82.05 8.75
CA LEU A 1 28.37 81.46 8.09
C LEU A 1 27.92 81.05 6.68
N GLN A 2 27.80 82.02 5.76
CA GLN A 2 28.72 82.26 4.63
C GLN A 2 28.77 81.06 3.66
N SER A 3 28.00 81.07 2.55
CA SER A 3 28.29 81.69 1.22
C SER A 3 29.20 80.80 0.35
N ASN A 4 28.76 80.30 -0.81
CA ASN A 4 28.81 80.94 -2.16
C ASN A 4 28.00 80.05 -3.15
N SER A 5 27.05 80.51 -3.99
CA SER A 5 27.13 81.38 -5.22
C SER A 5 28.07 80.78 -6.30
N CYS A 6 27.82 80.67 -7.62
CA CYS A 6 26.91 81.17 -8.67
C CYS A 6 26.90 80.06 -9.78
N GLY A 7 25.95 79.87 -10.70
CA GLY A 7 25.30 80.78 -11.67
C GLY A 7 25.23 80.09 -13.07
N PRO A 8 24.45 80.60 -14.05
CA PRO A 8 23.59 79.78 -14.94
C PRO A 8 23.87 79.89 -16.47
N GLY A 9 23.09 79.16 -17.28
CA GLY A 9 22.91 79.37 -18.74
C GLY A 9 23.09 78.09 -19.57
N PHE A 10 22.46 77.85 -20.73
CA PHE A 10 21.44 78.50 -21.56
C PHE A 10 20.85 77.38 -22.46
N ALA A 11 19.63 77.60 -22.96
CA ALA A 11 18.94 76.72 -23.91
C ALA A 11 19.42 76.93 -25.35
N GLU A 12 19.39 75.88 -26.19
CA GLU A 12 19.18 76.01 -27.64
C GLU A 12 18.75 74.66 -28.26
N GLU A 13 17.57 74.67 -28.90
CA GLU A 13 17.04 73.66 -29.82
C GLU A 13 17.51 74.00 -31.25
N SER A 14 17.98 73.01 -32.01
CA SER A 14 17.69 72.92 -33.46
C SER A 14 18.09 71.56 -34.06
N THR A 15 17.23 71.16 -35.00
CA THR A 15 17.04 69.89 -35.70
C THR A 15 18.03 69.61 -36.85
N SER A 16 18.42 68.34 -37.08
CA SER A 16 18.00 67.51 -38.25
C SER A 16 18.88 66.28 -38.55
N SER A 17 18.21 65.11 -38.61
CA SER A 17 18.29 64.00 -39.59
C SER A 17 19.47 62.99 -39.66
N GLU A 18 19.12 61.75 -39.27
CA GLU A 18 19.34 60.44 -39.91
C GLU A 18 20.75 59.91 -40.25
N GLU A 19 21.19 58.87 -39.52
CA GLU A 19 21.37 57.52 -40.09
C GLU A 19 21.47 56.42 -39.00
N GLN A 20 21.15 55.19 -39.40
CA GLN A 20 20.65 54.06 -38.61
C GLN A 20 21.61 53.42 -37.59
N GLY A 21 21.06 53.08 -36.42
CA GLY A 21 21.61 52.08 -35.51
C GLY A 21 20.48 51.40 -34.70
N MET A 22 20.04 50.22 -35.12
CA MET A 22 19.03 49.41 -34.41
C MET A 22 19.52 49.04 -33.00
N ILE A 23 18.80 49.49 -31.96
CA ILE A 23 18.89 48.90 -30.61
C ILE A 23 17.45 48.66 -30.10
N LYS A 24 17.07 47.38 -30.06
CA LYS A 24 15.80 46.89 -29.50
C LYS A 24 15.77 47.10 -27.99
N ILE A 25 14.75 47.79 -27.49
CA ILE A 25 14.45 47.90 -26.05
C ILE A 25 13.73 46.62 -25.63
N ALA A 26 14.39 45.80 -24.82
CA ALA A 26 13.83 44.69 -24.09
C ALA A 26 14.00 44.97 -22.58
N GLY A 27 12.94 44.77 -21.80
CA GLY A 27 13.02 44.94 -20.35
C GLY A 27 11.69 44.89 -19.64
N ASN A 28 10.98 43.75 -19.74
CA ASN A 28 9.87 43.40 -18.88
C ASN A 28 10.27 43.55 -17.40
N SER A 29 9.58 44.41 -16.68
CA SER A 29 9.54 44.43 -15.23
C SER A 29 8.79 43.19 -14.74
N TYR A 30 9.52 42.11 -14.46
CA TYR A 30 9.00 40.93 -13.77
C TYR A 30 8.62 41.32 -12.33
N LEU A 31 7.33 41.53 -12.09
CA LEU A 31 6.73 41.44 -10.77
C LEU A 31 7.04 40.04 -10.21
N ALA A 32 7.69 40.00 -9.05
CA ALA A 32 8.05 38.77 -8.36
C ALA A 32 6.82 37.86 -8.17
N SER A 33 6.91 36.61 -8.62
CA SER A 33 5.88 35.60 -8.39
C SER A 33 5.66 35.40 -6.89
N PRO A 34 4.42 35.29 -6.38
CA PRO A 34 4.19 34.94 -4.99
C PRO A 34 4.83 33.58 -4.71
N ASN A 35 5.59 33.48 -3.61
CA ASN A 35 6.24 32.24 -3.17
C ASN A 35 5.23 31.08 -3.17
N LEU A 36 5.31 30.18 -4.15
CA LEU A 36 4.47 28.99 -4.21
C LEU A 36 4.74 28.13 -2.96
N PRO A 37 3.71 27.62 -2.26
CA PRO A 37 3.94 26.68 -1.18
C PRO A 37 4.69 25.44 -1.69
N ASP A 38 5.71 25.00 -0.96
CA ASP A 38 6.42 23.75 -1.25
C ASP A 38 5.45 22.56 -1.32
N PHE A 39 5.25 22.07 -2.55
CA PHE A 39 4.50 20.85 -2.85
C PHE A 39 5.39 19.62 -2.54
N CYS A 40 5.43 19.21 -1.27
CA CYS A 40 5.76 17.82 -0.92
C CYS A 40 4.50 16.96 -1.08
N GLY A 41 4.65 15.65 -1.36
CA GLY A 41 3.52 14.72 -1.55
C GLY A 41 2.43 14.94 -0.50
N CYS A 42 1.22 15.21 -0.95
CA CYS A 42 0.13 15.72 -0.13
C CYS A 42 -0.79 14.62 0.39
N SER A 43 -0.66 13.38 -0.12
CA SER A 43 -1.32 12.22 0.47
C SER A 43 -0.91 12.03 1.94
N PRO A 44 -1.87 12.02 2.88
CA PRO A 44 -1.64 11.61 4.26
C PRO A 44 -1.17 10.14 4.38
N GLY A 45 -1.38 9.35 3.33
CA GLY A 45 -1.01 7.95 3.26
C GLY A 45 -1.91 7.03 4.08
N TRP A 46 -1.66 5.73 3.96
CA TRP A 46 -2.45 4.69 4.63
C TRP A 46 -2.43 4.81 6.16
N SER A 47 -1.35 5.30 6.76
CA SER A 47 -1.22 5.45 8.22
C SER A 47 -2.27 6.41 8.76
N SER A 48 -2.58 7.47 8.01
CA SER A 48 -3.63 8.41 8.34
C SER A 48 -5.02 7.74 8.33
N ALA A 49 -5.32 6.91 7.33
CA ALA A 49 -6.57 6.15 7.31
C ALA A 49 -6.68 5.17 8.49
N PHE A 50 -5.58 4.51 8.84
CA PHE A 50 -5.54 3.45 9.85
C PHE A 50 -5.60 3.97 11.29
N TYR A 51 -4.75 4.93 11.63
CA TYR A 51 -4.62 5.49 12.98
C TYR A 51 -5.53 6.70 13.21
N GLY A 52 -5.99 7.37 12.14
CA GLY A 52 -6.80 8.58 12.25
C GLY A 52 -6.08 9.66 13.06
N ALA A 53 -6.75 10.17 14.10
CA ALA A 53 -6.18 11.16 15.02
C ALA A 53 -4.96 10.67 15.80
N GLU A 54 -4.78 9.35 15.96
CA GLU A 54 -3.64 8.73 16.64
C GLU A 54 -2.40 8.66 15.73
N CYS A 55 -2.48 9.12 14.48
CA CYS A 55 -1.34 9.13 13.55
C CYS A 55 -0.23 10.11 13.99
N PHE A 56 -0.55 11.07 14.86
CA PHE A 56 0.39 12.06 15.38
C PHE A 56 0.52 11.91 16.89
N ASP A 57 1.73 11.62 17.38
CA ASP A 57 1.98 11.43 18.81
C ASP A 57 1.75 12.72 19.62
N SER A 58 1.43 12.56 20.91
CA SER A 58 1.34 13.68 21.86
C SER A 58 2.63 14.52 21.91
N GLU A 59 3.77 13.93 21.55
CA GLU A 59 5.06 14.60 21.41
C GLU A 59 5.07 15.61 20.26
N VAL A 60 4.45 15.31 19.12
CA VAL A 60 4.31 16.23 17.99
C VAL A 60 3.50 17.46 18.41
N HIS A 61 2.40 17.23 19.13
CA HIS A 61 1.56 18.31 19.67
C HIS A 61 2.31 19.19 20.68
N SER A 62 3.08 18.59 21.58
CA SER A 62 3.91 19.30 22.57
C SER A 62 5.01 20.13 21.88
N TYR A 63 5.72 19.52 20.93
CA TYR A 63 6.78 20.17 20.17
C TYR A 63 6.26 21.38 19.39
N LEU A 64 5.10 21.26 18.74
CA LEU A 64 4.49 22.37 18.00
C LEU A 64 4.00 23.51 18.91
N LYS A 65 3.57 23.22 20.14
CA LYS A 65 3.25 24.27 21.13
C LYS A 65 4.50 25.06 21.55
N ASN A 66 5.68 24.45 21.46
CA ASN A 66 6.95 25.06 21.83
C ASN A 66 7.63 25.83 20.69
N LEU A 67 7.37 25.48 19.43
CA LEU A 67 7.80 26.22 18.24
C LEU A 67 7.10 27.59 18.13
N GLY A 68 7.78 28.62 17.59
CA GLY A 68 7.16 29.90 17.26
C GLY A 68 6.62 30.76 18.41
N LYS A 69 7.10 30.58 19.65
CA LYS A 69 6.64 31.30 20.86
C LYS A 69 6.81 32.84 20.87
N GLN A 70 7.37 33.45 19.81
CA GLN A 70 7.68 34.88 19.78
C GLN A 70 6.66 35.80 19.09
N LYS A 71 5.51 35.31 18.56
CA LYS A 71 4.54 36.18 17.84
C LYS A 71 3.06 35.85 18.15
N SER A 72 2.24 36.91 18.22
CA SER A 72 0.93 36.98 18.91
C SER A 72 -0.32 36.62 18.08
N SER A 73 -0.22 36.28 16.79
CA SER A 73 -1.39 35.88 15.97
C SER A 73 -1.28 34.46 15.41
N GLU A 74 -2.38 33.68 15.42
CA GLU A 74 -2.37 32.23 15.13
C GLU A 74 -1.97 31.87 13.69
N SER A 75 -2.24 32.75 12.70
CA SER A 75 -1.85 32.57 11.29
C SER A 75 -0.38 32.92 11.04
N GLN A 76 0.10 34.07 11.53
CA GLN A 76 1.51 34.45 11.43
C GLN A 76 2.42 33.51 12.24
N ASN A 77 1.84 32.82 13.23
CA ASN A 77 2.51 31.77 14.00
C ASN A 77 2.73 30.49 13.17
N ILE A 78 1.81 30.09 12.27
CA ILE A 78 1.97 28.88 11.43
C ILE A 78 3.08 29.06 10.38
N ASP A 79 3.11 30.19 9.69
CA ASP A 79 4.15 30.44 8.67
C ASP A 79 5.53 30.60 9.30
N ALA A 80 5.63 31.27 10.46
CA ALA A 80 6.87 31.34 11.22
C ALA A 80 7.34 29.95 11.70
N LYS A 81 6.42 29.12 12.21
CA LYS A 81 6.69 27.72 12.59
C LYS A 81 7.17 26.90 11.40
N LYS A 82 6.59 27.10 10.22
CA LYS A 82 6.96 26.39 8.99
C LYS A 82 8.39 26.73 8.58
N VAL A 83 8.75 28.01 8.55
CA VAL A 83 10.12 28.46 8.20
C VAL A 83 11.14 27.95 9.21
N GLU A 84 10.84 28.06 10.52
CA GLU A 84 11.70 27.53 11.60
C GLU A 84 11.91 26.01 11.44
N LEU A 85 10.84 25.27 11.16
CA LEU A 85 10.88 23.82 10.97
C LEU A 85 11.65 23.40 9.71
N GLU A 86 11.51 24.14 8.61
CA GLU A 86 12.24 23.87 7.36
C GLU A 86 13.74 24.08 7.52
N GLN A 87 14.15 25.11 8.26
CA GLN A 87 15.56 25.33 8.61
C GLN A 87 16.11 24.19 9.47
N LEU A 88 15.37 23.77 10.50
CA LEU A 88 15.76 22.64 11.36
C LEU A 88 15.86 21.34 10.57
N LEU A 89 14.88 21.05 9.71
CA LEU A 89 14.87 19.86 8.88
C LEU A 89 16.05 19.86 7.89
N MET A 90 16.37 21.00 7.28
CA MET A 90 17.51 21.15 6.38
C MET A 90 18.85 20.91 7.10
N MET A 91 19.02 21.48 8.29
CA MET A 91 20.23 21.31 9.10
C MET A 91 20.41 19.86 9.55
N GLU A 92 19.38 19.24 10.11
CA GLU A 92 19.45 17.84 10.56
C GLU A 92 19.67 16.86 9.41
N THR A 93 19.00 17.09 8.28
CA THR A 93 19.21 16.30 7.06
C THR A 93 20.65 16.41 6.56
N LYS A 94 21.21 17.62 6.53
CA LYS A 94 22.60 17.87 6.10
C LYS A 94 23.58 17.18 7.04
N ASN A 95 23.35 17.24 8.34
CA ASN A 95 24.16 16.56 9.35
C ASN A 95 24.08 15.04 9.17
N TYR A 96 22.87 14.48 9.01
CA TYR A 96 22.68 13.05 8.79
C TYR A 96 23.44 12.55 7.54
N ARG A 97 23.36 13.28 6.42
CA ARG A 97 24.11 12.96 5.19
C ARG A 97 25.62 12.98 5.42
N LYS A 98 26.15 13.96 6.16
CA LYS A 98 27.58 14.04 6.49
C LYS A 98 28.02 12.85 7.34
N THR A 99 27.25 12.50 8.38
CA THR A 99 27.55 11.37 9.27
C THR A 99 27.48 10.03 8.54
N ILE A 100 26.55 9.85 7.60
CA ILE A 100 26.50 8.66 6.73
C ILE A 100 27.76 8.55 5.89
N LYS A 101 28.16 9.63 5.20
CA LYS A 101 29.37 9.63 4.37
C LYS A 101 30.61 9.28 5.21
N PHE A 102 30.67 9.79 6.44
CA PHE A 102 31.74 9.43 7.38
C PHE A 102 31.69 7.95 7.79
N TYR A 103 30.50 7.42 8.13
CA TYR A 103 30.31 6.01 8.47
C TYR A 103 30.77 5.08 7.34
N GLN A 104 30.40 5.38 6.09
CA GLN A 104 30.79 4.60 4.92
C GLN A 104 32.32 4.58 4.73
N LYS A 105 32.97 5.75 4.86
CA LYS A 105 34.45 5.85 4.81
C LYS A 105 35.11 5.05 5.93
N LEU A 106 34.56 5.10 7.14
CA LEU A 106 35.08 4.35 8.29
C LEU A 106 34.92 2.83 8.09
N LEU A 107 33.81 2.39 7.50
CA LEU A 107 33.49 0.99 7.22
C LEU A 107 34.40 0.44 6.10
N GLN A 108 34.72 1.25 5.09
CA GLN A 108 35.75 0.92 4.10
C GLN A 108 37.15 0.83 4.73
N LYS A 109 37.48 1.74 5.65
CA LYS A 109 38.76 1.71 6.40
C LYS A 109 38.88 0.46 7.27
N GLU A 110 37.82 0.04 7.96
CA GLU A 110 37.79 -1.20 8.74
C GLU A 110 38.03 -2.46 7.87
N ARG A 111 37.48 -2.49 6.65
CA ARG A 111 37.75 -3.57 5.69
C ARG A 111 39.21 -3.61 5.24
N ARG A 112 39.89 -2.46 5.20
CA ARG A 112 41.30 -2.32 4.77
C ARG A 112 42.31 -2.43 5.91
N SER A 113 41.96 -2.05 7.14
CA SER A 113 42.82 -2.16 8.32
C SER A 113 42.01 -2.53 9.57
N LYS A 114 42.41 -3.62 10.25
CA LYS A 114 41.75 -4.11 11.48
C LYS A 114 42.25 -3.36 12.72
N GLY A 115 41.98 -2.05 12.79
CA GLY A 115 42.27 -1.23 13.97
C GLY A 115 41.27 -1.48 15.13
N PRO A 116 41.70 -1.51 16.40
CA PRO A 116 40.80 -1.67 17.54
C PRO A 116 39.90 -0.44 17.78
N GLU A 117 40.37 0.76 17.44
CA GLU A 117 39.62 2.01 17.57
C GLU A 117 38.47 2.14 16.56
N THR A 118 38.69 1.72 15.30
CA THR A 118 37.63 1.72 14.28
C THR A 118 36.49 0.77 14.64
N LYS A 119 36.82 -0.38 15.25
CA LYS A 119 35.83 -1.35 15.75
C LYS A 119 34.99 -0.84 16.91
N SER A 120 35.54 0.01 17.79
CA SER A 120 34.79 0.58 18.92
C SER A 120 33.96 1.81 18.53
N MET A 121 34.37 2.56 17.49
CA MET A 121 33.63 3.73 17.00
C MET A 121 32.42 3.37 16.13
N LEU A 122 32.48 2.29 15.33
CA LEU A 122 31.39 1.89 14.42
C LEU A 122 30.04 1.64 15.10
N PRO A 123 29.96 0.93 16.25
CA PRO A 123 28.71 0.74 16.98
C PRO A 123 28.15 2.06 17.54
N LYS A 124 29.01 2.95 18.07
CA LYS A 124 28.60 4.26 18.60
C LYS A 124 28.04 5.15 17.50
N LEU A 125 28.72 5.20 16.35
CA LEU A 125 28.28 5.99 15.20
C LEU A 125 27.00 5.42 14.58
N ARG A 126 26.80 4.10 14.62
CA ARG A 126 25.53 3.47 14.25
C ARG A 126 24.39 3.91 15.17
N GLY A 127 24.61 3.96 16.48
CA GLY A 127 23.64 4.49 17.44
C GLY A 127 23.27 5.94 17.14
N GLN A 128 24.27 6.81 16.94
CA GLN A 128 24.04 8.21 16.56
C GLN A 128 23.29 8.35 15.24
N LEU A 129 23.61 7.55 14.22
CA LEU A 129 22.89 7.56 12.95
C LEU A 129 21.42 7.16 13.11
N GLN A 130 21.12 6.20 13.98
CA GLN A 130 19.74 5.79 14.25
C GLN A 130 18.96 6.90 14.98
N GLU A 131 19.58 7.57 15.94
CA GLU A 131 19.00 8.72 16.63
C GLU A 131 18.74 9.89 15.67
N MET A 132 19.74 10.26 14.86
CA MET A 132 19.60 11.31 13.84
C MET A 132 18.52 10.97 12.81
N LYS A 133 18.44 9.70 12.38
CA LYS A 133 17.37 9.22 11.50
C LYS A 133 15.99 9.41 12.15
N SER A 134 15.85 9.01 13.40
CA SER A 134 14.59 9.14 14.16
C SER A 134 14.20 10.62 14.32
N LYS A 135 15.18 11.50 14.57
CA LYS A 135 14.97 12.95 14.66
C LYS A 135 14.51 13.58 13.35
N VAL A 136 15.13 13.20 12.22
CA VAL A 136 14.69 13.66 10.89
C VAL A 136 13.27 13.18 10.59
N GLN A 137 12.96 11.91 10.86
CA GLN A 137 11.61 11.36 10.69
C GLN A 137 10.57 12.08 11.56
N PHE A 138 10.93 12.42 12.80
CA PHE A 138 10.07 13.21 13.68
C PHE A 138 9.81 14.61 13.14
N LEU A 139 10.83 15.33 12.67
CA LEU A 139 10.67 16.66 12.08
C LEU A 139 9.84 16.63 10.78
N GLU A 140 10.00 15.59 9.95
CA GLU A 140 9.14 15.37 8.78
C GLU A 140 7.68 15.14 9.18
N LEU A 141 7.42 14.40 10.27
CA LEU A 141 6.08 14.19 10.81
C LEU A 141 5.46 15.51 11.32
N VAL A 142 6.25 16.33 12.02
CA VAL A 142 5.83 17.68 12.45
C VAL A 142 5.53 18.55 11.22
N LYS A 143 6.32 18.45 10.13
CA LYS A 143 6.10 19.21 8.90
C LYS A 143 4.77 18.84 8.26
N LYS A 144 4.50 17.54 8.14
CA LYS A 144 3.20 17.02 7.66
C LYS A 144 2.04 17.52 8.51
N TYR A 145 2.19 17.54 9.84
CA TYR A 145 1.16 18.06 10.75
C TYR A 145 0.86 19.55 10.49
N VAL A 146 1.90 20.38 10.35
CA VAL A 146 1.74 21.82 10.10
C VAL A 146 1.08 22.06 8.74
N GLN A 147 1.51 21.34 7.70
CA GLN A 147 0.92 21.42 6.35
C GLN A 147 -0.55 20.97 6.35
N ALA A 148 -0.88 19.88 7.04
CA ALA A 148 -2.25 19.36 7.15
C ALA A 148 -3.24 20.39 7.75
N LYS A 149 -2.77 21.23 8.68
CA LYS A 149 -3.56 22.24 9.39
C LYS A 149 -3.66 23.58 8.63
N GLN A 150 -2.74 23.87 7.71
CA GLN A 150 -2.57 25.19 7.09
C GLN A 150 -3.81 25.69 6.33
N TRP A 151 -4.43 24.82 5.53
CA TRP A 151 -5.55 25.18 4.64
C TRP A 151 -6.93 24.77 5.15
N GLY A 152 -7.02 24.31 6.39
CA GLY A 152 -8.29 23.92 6.98
C GLY A 152 -9.12 25.13 7.43
N VAL A 153 -10.43 25.08 7.21
CA VAL A 153 -11.37 26.12 7.65
C VAL A 153 -12.09 25.71 8.93
N GLU A 154 -12.53 26.73 9.69
CA GLU A 154 -13.31 26.52 10.90
C GLU A 154 -14.73 26.02 10.58
N SER A 155 -15.38 25.36 11.55
CA SER A 155 -16.68 24.72 11.34
C SER A 155 -17.78 25.67 10.84
N TYR A 156 -17.73 26.94 11.24
CA TYR A 156 -18.71 27.96 10.83
C TYR A 156 -18.55 28.41 9.36
N VAL A 157 -17.42 28.07 8.72
CA VAL A 157 -17.14 28.38 7.30
C VAL A 157 -17.61 27.26 6.37
N LEU A 158 -17.91 26.07 6.91
CA LEU A 158 -18.38 24.92 6.12
C LEU A 158 -19.66 25.21 5.30
N PRO A 159 -20.65 25.98 5.78
CA PRO A 159 -21.78 26.39 4.95
C PRO A 159 -21.33 27.15 3.70
N THR A 160 -20.31 28.00 3.77
CA THR A 160 -19.76 28.69 2.59
C THR A 160 -19.24 27.66 1.57
N VAL A 161 -18.55 26.61 2.00
CA VAL A 161 -18.05 25.53 1.12
C VAL A 161 -19.19 24.83 0.38
N ILE A 162 -20.33 24.65 1.04
CA ILE A 162 -21.51 24.00 0.46
C ILE A 162 -22.14 24.89 -0.62
N HIS A 163 -22.27 26.19 -0.35
CA HIS A 163 -22.96 27.15 -1.23
C HIS A 163 -22.07 27.74 -2.33
N SER A 164 -20.73 27.66 -2.21
CA SER A 164 -19.79 28.01 -3.27
C SER A 164 -20.05 27.15 -4.52
N GLY A 165 -20.73 27.72 -5.54
CA GLY A 165 -21.05 27.02 -6.80
C GLY A 165 -22.50 27.20 -7.28
N LYS A 166 -23.43 27.64 -6.42
CA LYS A 166 -24.81 27.99 -6.83
C LYS A 166 -24.97 29.50 -6.89
N ALA A 167 -24.58 30.12 -8.00
CA ALA A 167 -24.82 31.54 -8.23
C ALA A 167 -26.23 31.85 -8.77
N ASP A 168 -26.96 30.85 -9.29
CA ASP A 168 -28.25 31.07 -9.97
C ASP A 168 -29.37 30.24 -9.35
N THR A 169 -29.94 30.69 -8.24
CA THR A 169 -31.37 30.56 -7.93
C THR A 169 -31.67 31.44 -6.72
N VAL A 170 -32.21 32.62 -7.00
CA VAL A 170 -32.87 33.49 -6.02
C VAL A 170 -34.22 32.85 -5.69
N ASP A 171 -34.22 31.92 -4.75
CA ASP A 171 -35.32 31.61 -3.81
C ASP A 171 -34.94 30.30 -3.09
N MET A 172 -34.71 30.33 -1.79
CA MET A 172 -35.07 29.24 -0.88
C MET A 172 -34.82 29.65 0.57
N ALA A 173 -35.82 29.37 1.42
CA ALA A 173 -35.76 29.45 2.88
C ALA A 173 -34.52 28.72 3.45
N PRO A 174 -34.02 29.11 4.65
CA PRO A 174 -32.88 28.45 5.27
C PRO A 174 -33.20 26.98 5.50
N MET A 175 -32.69 26.11 4.63
CA MET A 175 -32.75 24.67 4.84
C MET A 175 -31.96 24.40 6.12
N ASP A 176 -32.54 23.67 7.08
CA ASP A 176 -32.00 23.45 8.43
C ASP A 176 -30.56 22.88 8.37
N GLU A 177 -29.57 23.77 8.38
CA GLU A 177 -28.14 23.48 8.16
C GLU A 177 -27.57 22.53 9.24
N SER A 178 -28.25 22.49 10.39
CA SER A 178 -28.09 21.56 11.51
C SER A 178 -28.18 20.08 11.10
N SER A 179 -28.75 19.78 9.93
CA SER A 179 -29.06 18.41 9.48
C SER A 179 -28.02 17.78 8.54
N LEU A 180 -26.98 18.52 8.12
CA LEU A 180 -26.01 18.01 7.13
C LEU A 180 -24.93 17.09 7.71
N LEU A 181 -24.49 17.36 8.94
CA LEU A 181 -23.47 16.59 9.66
C LEU A 181 -23.92 16.31 11.08
N LEU A 182 -23.82 15.05 11.51
CA LEU A 182 -24.20 14.58 12.84
C LEU A 182 -22.96 14.28 13.67
N TYR A 183 -22.88 14.90 14.84
CA TYR A 183 -21.77 14.73 15.79
C TYR A 183 -22.27 14.12 17.09
N TYR A 184 -21.40 13.37 17.77
CA TYR A 184 -21.58 12.97 19.16
C TYR A 184 -20.50 13.62 20.04
N ASN A 185 -20.89 14.08 21.23
CA ASN A 185 -19.97 14.60 22.23
C ASN A 185 -19.40 13.41 23.02
N THR A 186 -18.09 13.19 22.96
CA THR A 186 -17.46 12.30 23.95
C THR A 186 -17.22 13.07 25.24
N GLU A 187 -17.97 12.76 26.29
CA GLU A 187 -17.63 13.16 27.67
C GLU A 187 -16.36 12.40 28.09
N LYS A 188 -15.19 12.98 27.87
CA LYS A 188 -13.98 12.50 28.54
C LYS A 188 -13.81 13.31 29.82
N HIS A 189 -14.19 12.71 30.95
CA HIS A 189 -13.72 13.14 32.27
C HIS A 189 -12.19 13.00 32.33
N GLN A 190 -11.47 14.08 32.02
CA GLN A 190 -10.32 14.62 32.79
C GLN A 190 -9.53 15.64 31.96
N CYS A 191 -9.31 16.79 32.60
CA CYS A 191 -8.34 17.85 32.32
C CYS A 191 -8.70 18.91 31.25
N ASN A 192 -9.30 20.01 31.74
CA ASN A 192 -9.22 21.40 31.27
C ASN A 192 -8.81 21.65 29.81
N ASN A 193 -9.79 21.70 28.92
CA ASN A 193 -9.97 22.74 27.89
C ASN A 193 -11.42 22.71 27.41
N GLN A 194 -12.05 23.89 27.28
CA GLN A 194 -13.49 24.10 27.03
C GLN A 194 -13.96 23.74 25.60
N ASN A 195 -13.53 22.61 25.02
CA ASN A 195 -14.13 22.09 23.79
C ASN A 195 -14.11 20.56 23.86
N GLY A 196 -15.26 19.94 24.16
CA GLY A 196 -15.42 18.50 23.98
C GLY A 196 -15.09 18.11 22.54
N VAL A 197 -14.30 17.06 22.36
CA VAL A 197 -13.99 16.55 21.01
C VAL A 197 -15.30 16.05 20.39
N ARG A 198 -15.80 16.76 19.38
CA ARG A 198 -16.98 16.36 18.60
C ARG A 198 -16.53 15.37 17.54
N VAL A 199 -16.99 14.13 17.63
CA VAL A 199 -16.64 13.10 16.64
C VAL A 199 -17.76 12.97 15.62
N LEU A 200 -17.43 13.14 14.34
CA LEU A 200 -18.37 12.97 13.23
C LEU A 200 -18.88 11.51 13.17
N GLN A 201 -20.21 11.35 13.24
CA GLN A 201 -20.89 10.06 13.23
C GLN A 201 -21.55 9.74 11.90
N ALA A 202 -22.20 10.72 11.30
CA ALA A 202 -22.91 10.57 10.04
C ALA A 202 -23.06 11.92 9.31
N GLY A 203 -23.40 11.88 8.02
CA GLY A 203 -23.67 13.10 7.26
C GLY A 203 -24.33 12.82 5.91
N THR A 204 -24.93 13.85 5.31
CA THR A 204 -25.36 13.80 3.91
C THR A 204 -24.13 13.75 2.98
N PRO A 205 -24.25 13.28 1.73
CA PRO A 205 -23.11 13.28 0.80
C PRO A 205 -22.43 14.66 0.67
N LEU A 206 -23.22 15.73 0.56
CA LEU A 206 -22.71 17.11 0.53
C LEU A 206 -22.02 17.52 1.84
N GLY A 207 -22.60 17.18 3.00
CA GLY A 207 -21.99 17.47 4.29
C GLY A 207 -20.64 16.75 4.45
N LEU A 208 -20.56 15.48 4.07
CA LEU A 208 -19.34 14.68 4.12
C LEU A 208 -18.26 15.23 3.17
N MET A 209 -18.63 15.68 1.97
CA MET A 209 -17.69 16.36 1.06
C MET A 209 -17.21 17.69 1.64
N ALA A 210 -18.11 18.50 2.22
CA ALA A 210 -17.73 19.75 2.86
C ALA A 210 -16.78 19.54 4.05
N TYR A 211 -16.95 18.46 4.83
CA TYR A 211 -16.09 18.16 5.98
C TYR A 211 -14.61 17.95 5.59
N LEU A 212 -14.28 17.64 4.34
CA LEU A 212 -12.88 17.61 3.83
C LEU A 212 -12.13 18.94 4.04
N TYR A 213 -12.88 20.04 4.08
CA TYR A 213 -12.35 21.39 4.25
C TYR A 213 -12.17 21.75 5.73
N SER A 214 -12.73 20.97 6.65
CA SER A 214 -12.60 21.24 8.09
C SER A 214 -11.14 21.24 8.53
N ARG A 215 -10.86 22.04 9.56
CA ARG A 215 -9.52 22.23 10.14
C ARG A 215 -8.80 20.93 10.47
N ASN A 216 -9.55 19.94 10.98
CA ASN A 216 -8.98 18.69 11.48
C ASN A 216 -9.13 17.51 10.52
N ALA A 217 -9.74 17.67 9.34
CA ALA A 217 -9.98 16.54 8.43
C ALA A 217 -8.73 15.71 8.11
N PHE A 218 -7.61 16.36 7.80
CA PHE A 218 -6.34 15.66 7.54
C PHE A 218 -5.76 15.02 8.82
N LEU A 219 -5.90 15.70 9.97
CA LEU A 219 -5.37 15.22 11.24
C LEU A 219 -6.14 14.00 11.75
N GLU A 220 -7.45 13.95 11.51
CA GLU A 220 -8.33 12.83 11.89
C GLU A 220 -8.27 11.65 10.91
N GLY A 221 -7.46 11.76 9.86
CA GLY A 221 -7.39 10.82 8.75
C GLY A 221 -8.62 10.76 7.86
N TYR A 222 -9.50 11.74 8.00
CA TYR A 222 -10.77 11.82 7.29
C TYR A 222 -10.57 11.82 5.77
N VAL A 223 -9.57 12.55 5.27
CA VAL A 223 -9.34 12.65 3.81
C VAL A 223 -9.01 11.30 3.21
N GLN A 224 -8.08 10.53 3.80
CA GLN A 224 -7.75 9.21 3.28
C GLN A 224 -8.93 8.23 3.42
N GLN A 225 -9.64 8.29 4.55
CA GLN A 225 -10.83 7.47 4.77
C GLN A 225 -11.92 7.79 3.74
N PHE A 226 -12.10 9.06 3.42
CA PHE A 226 -13.03 9.54 2.40
C PHE A 226 -12.64 9.03 1.01
N LEU A 227 -11.38 9.23 0.59
CA LEU A 227 -10.90 8.81 -0.73
C LEU A 227 -11.04 7.30 -0.97
N TYR A 228 -10.89 6.49 0.08
CA TYR A 228 -11.17 5.06 -0.02
C TYR A 228 -12.67 4.75 -0.14
N THR A 229 -13.56 5.47 0.53
CA THR A 229 -14.95 5.00 0.75
C THR A 229 -16.06 5.87 0.16
N PHE A 230 -15.76 7.02 -0.45
CA PHE A 230 -16.80 7.93 -0.94
C PHE A 230 -17.73 7.32 -1.99
N ARG A 231 -17.26 6.30 -2.73
CA ARG A 231 -18.01 5.56 -3.76
C ARG A 231 -19.29 4.89 -3.26
N TYR A 232 -19.44 4.72 -1.95
CA TYR A 232 -20.69 4.26 -1.31
C TYR A 232 -21.81 5.30 -1.28
N PHE A 233 -21.49 6.58 -1.51
CA PHE A 233 -22.46 7.68 -1.34
C PHE A 233 -22.30 8.86 -2.30
N CYS A 234 -21.26 8.87 -3.13
CA CYS A 234 -20.96 9.92 -4.10
C CYS A 234 -20.23 9.30 -5.31
N THR A 235 -20.57 9.71 -6.54
CA THR A 235 -19.84 9.24 -7.73
C THR A 235 -18.53 10.01 -7.93
N GLN A 236 -17.62 9.46 -8.75
CA GLN A 236 -16.38 10.16 -9.10
C GLN A 236 -16.66 11.51 -9.79
N GLU A 237 -17.65 11.57 -10.67
CA GLU A 237 -18.02 12.80 -11.39
C GLU A 237 -18.61 13.84 -10.44
N GLU A 238 -19.50 13.44 -9.53
CA GLU A 238 -20.08 14.32 -8.51
C GLU A 238 -19.00 14.90 -7.60
N PHE A 239 -18.05 14.08 -7.15
CA PHE A 239 -16.94 14.55 -6.33
C PHE A 239 -15.98 15.46 -7.09
N LEU A 240 -15.67 15.14 -8.35
CA LEU A 240 -14.86 16.00 -9.20
C LEU A 240 -15.52 17.36 -9.38
N GLN A 241 -16.78 17.41 -9.81
CA GLN A 241 -17.53 18.65 -9.98
C GLN A 241 -17.59 19.46 -8.68
N PHE A 242 -17.79 18.79 -7.54
CA PHE A 242 -17.75 19.44 -6.23
C PHE A 242 -16.42 20.18 -6.01
N LEU A 243 -15.27 19.59 -6.34
CA LEU A 243 -13.97 20.26 -6.24
C LEU A 243 -13.79 21.38 -7.28
N LEU A 244 -14.19 21.14 -8.54
CA LEU A 244 -14.01 22.09 -9.64
C LEU A 244 -14.81 23.38 -9.46
N ASP A 245 -16.03 23.30 -8.93
CA ASP A 245 -16.86 24.45 -8.58
C ASP A 245 -16.20 25.34 -7.52
N ARG A 246 -15.55 24.71 -6.53
CA ARG A 246 -14.92 25.40 -5.40
C ARG A 246 -13.64 26.06 -5.85
N ILE A 247 -12.86 25.40 -6.71
CA ILE A 247 -11.72 26.03 -7.39
C ILE A 247 -12.21 27.21 -8.21
N SER A 248 -13.19 27.02 -9.11
CA SER A 248 -13.67 28.08 -10.00
C SER A 248 -14.19 29.32 -9.26
N SER A 249 -14.95 29.12 -8.20
CA SER A 249 -15.55 30.22 -7.41
C SER A 249 -14.55 30.97 -6.53
N THR A 250 -13.42 30.35 -6.17
CA THR A 250 -12.44 30.96 -5.25
C THR A 250 -11.15 31.43 -5.94
N LEU A 251 -10.84 30.91 -7.13
CA LEU A 251 -9.57 31.14 -7.84
C LEU A 251 -9.29 32.62 -8.10
N SER A 252 -10.30 33.41 -8.49
CA SER A 252 -10.16 34.85 -8.72
C SER A 252 -9.89 35.66 -7.45
N SER A 253 -10.32 35.16 -6.29
CA SER A 253 -10.18 35.83 -4.98
C SER A 253 -8.91 35.42 -4.21
N ALA A 254 -8.32 34.28 -4.56
CA ALA A 254 -7.21 33.67 -3.83
C ALA A 254 -5.87 34.41 -3.98
N SER A 255 -5.76 35.34 -4.93
CA SER A 255 -4.55 36.14 -5.20
C SER A 255 -4.36 37.33 -4.25
N LEU A 256 -5.38 37.70 -3.48
CA LEU A 256 -5.42 38.97 -2.73
C LEU A 256 -4.94 38.86 -1.27
N ASP A 257 -5.26 37.78 -0.54
CA ASP A 257 -4.77 37.55 0.84
C ASP A 257 -4.76 36.05 1.22
N PRO A 258 -3.61 35.48 1.67
CA PRO A 258 -3.48 34.10 2.14
C PRO A 258 -4.37 33.73 3.35
N SER A 259 -4.79 34.72 4.14
CA SER A 259 -5.48 34.48 5.41
C SER A 259 -6.99 34.24 5.27
N THR A 260 -7.57 34.60 4.12
CA THR A 260 -9.01 34.56 3.88
C THR A 260 -9.55 33.13 3.80
N SER A 261 -10.81 32.95 4.19
CA SER A 261 -11.52 31.68 4.07
C SER A 261 -11.56 31.17 2.64
N LEU A 262 -11.71 32.05 1.64
CA LEU A 262 -11.76 31.67 0.23
C LEU A 262 -10.41 31.15 -0.28
N THR A 263 -9.29 31.79 0.12
CA THR A 263 -7.95 31.29 -0.22
C THR A 263 -7.69 29.91 0.40
N LYS A 264 -8.11 29.70 1.65
CA LYS A 264 -8.02 28.38 2.32
C LYS A 264 -8.83 27.33 1.58
N ILE A 265 -10.07 27.64 1.17
CA ILE A 265 -10.91 26.73 0.37
C ILE A 265 -10.24 26.41 -0.97
N CYS A 266 -9.75 27.41 -1.69
CA CYS A 266 -9.05 27.22 -2.96
C CYS A 266 -7.87 26.25 -2.82
N ASN A 267 -6.94 26.56 -1.92
CA ASN A 267 -5.75 25.74 -1.69
C ASN A 267 -6.13 24.35 -1.18
N ARG A 268 -7.10 24.23 -0.27
CA ARG A 268 -7.58 22.93 0.23
C ARG A 268 -8.16 22.07 -0.90
N SER A 269 -8.88 22.67 -1.85
CA SER A 269 -9.41 21.97 -3.02
C SER A 269 -8.29 21.38 -3.87
N PHE A 270 -7.23 22.14 -4.14
CA PHE A 270 -6.06 21.64 -4.86
C PHE A 270 -5.35 20.50 -4.11
N TYR A 271 -5.21 20.60 -2.79
CA TYR A 271 -4.59 19.53 -1.97
C TYR A 271 -5.43 18.25 -1.98
N ILE A 272 -6.74 18.35 -1.88
CA ILE A 272 -7.65 17.19 -1.94
C ILE A 272 -7.56 16.54 -3.33
N LEU A 273 -7.60 17.36 -4.40
CA LEU A 273 -7.47 16.88 -5.77
C LEU A 273 -6.13 16.19 -6.01
N GLN A 274 -5.03 16.77 -5.52
CA GLN A 274 -3.71 16.14 -5.59
C GLN A 274 -3.68 14.82 -4.84
N ALA A 275 -4.17 14.77 -3.60
CA ALA A 275 -4.21 13.53 -2.82
C ALA A 275 -5.06 12.45 -3.52
N TRP A 276 -6.16 12.84 -4.14
CA TRP A 276 -7.01 11.94 -4.91
C TRP A 276 -6.29 11.37 -6.14
N ILE A 277 -5.54 12.19 -6.87
CA ILE A 277 -4.71 11.75 -8.00
C ILE A 277 -3.57 10.86 -7.49
N GLU A 278 -2.82 11.27 -6.48
CA GLU A 278 -1.68 10.50 -5.95
C GLU A 278 -2.07 9.09 -5.53
N ASP A 279 -3.21 8.94 -4.84
CA ASP A 279 -3.60 7.67 -4.25
C ASP A 279 -4.54 6.85 -5.14
N CYS A 280 -5.52 7.48 -5.79
CA CYS A 280 -6.59 6.76 -6.50
C CYS A 280 -6.50 6.85 -8.03
N TYR A 281 -5.39 7.34 -8.62
CA TYR A 281 -5.24 7.42 -10.07
C TYR A 281 -5.57 6.11 -10.79
N SER A 282 -5.01 5.00 -10.30
CA SER A 282 -5.16 3.69 -10.94
C SER A 282 -6.61 3.18 -10.96
N VAL A 283 -7.42 3.56 -9.97
CA VAL A 283 -8.78 3.02 -9.78
C VAL A 283 -9.89 3.93 -10.28
N ASP A 284 -9.69 5.26 -10.29
CA ASP A 284 -10.70 6.22 -10.75
C ASP A 284 -10.36 6.85 -12.10
N PHE A 285 -9.15 7.38 -12.25
CA PHE A 285 -8.79 8.17 -13.44
C PHE A 285 -8.29 7.29 -14.59
N ALA A 286 -7.61 6.19 -14.29
CA ALA A 286 -7.09 5.27 -15.30
C ALA A 286 -8.17 4.31 -15.85
N THR A 287 -9.31 4.21 -15.18
CA THR A 287 -10.48 3.38 -15.56
C THR A 287 -11.59 4.22 -16.21
N ASN A 288 -11.70 5.50 -15.85
CA ASN A 288 -12.68 6.44 -16.40
C ASN A 288 -12.00 7.53 -17.24
N THR A 289 -11.98 7.34 -18.55
CA THR A 289 -11.37 8.29 -19.50
C THR A 289 -12.09 9.63 -19.54
N ASP A 290 -13.41 9.64 -19.34
CA ASP A 290 -14.22 10.85 -19.40
C ASP A 290 -13.93 11.75 -18.20
N LEU A 291 -13.84 11.17 -17.00
CA LEU A 291 -13.41 11.86 -15.78
C LEU A 291 -12.01 12.48 -15.94
N LEU A 292 -11.06 11.72 -16.48
CA LEU A 292 -9.69 12.19 -16.71
C LEU A 292 -9.66 13.32 -17.76
N SER A 293 -10.45 13.20 -18.83
CA SER A 293 -10.53 14.24 -19.87
C SER A 293 -11.11 15.55 -19.32
N THR A 294 -12.20 15.46 -18.55
CA THR A 294 -12.84 16.60 -17.88
C THR A 294 -11.85 17.33 -16.96
N LEU A 295 -11.08 16.57 -16.17
CA LEU A 295 -10.07 17.14 -15.29
C LEU A 295 -8.94 17.83 -16.07
N LYS A 296 -8.41 17.19 -17.11
CA LYS A 296 -7.34 17.76 -17.95
C LYS A 296 -7.80 19.04 -18.64
N GLU A 297 -8.99 19.03 -19.24
CA GLU A 297 -9.58 20.19 -19.90
C GLU A 297 -9.76 21.35 -18.91
N PHE A 298 -10.27 21.08 -17.71
CA PHE A 298 -10.42 22.10 -16.67
C PHE A 298 -9.07 22.70 -16.27
N ILE A 299 -8.06 21.86 -16.03
CA ILE A 299 -6.73 22.33 -15.63
C ILE A 299 -6.11 23.20 -16.73
N SER A 300 -6.14 22.75 -17.98
CA SER A 300 -5.56 23.46 -19.11
C SER A 300 -6.28 24.78 -19.41
N SER A 301 -7.61 24.82 -19.31
CA SER A 301 -8.40 26.01 -19.63
C SER A 301 -8.41 27.07 -18.53
N LYS A 302 -8.63 26.66 -17.27
CA LYS A 302 -8.92 27.58 -16.15
C LYS A 302 -7.80 27.71 -15.13
N VAL A 303 -6.92 26.72 -14.97
CA VAL A 303 -5.95 26.70 -13.87
C VAL A 303 -4.54 27.06 -14.35
N ALA A 304 -4.06 26.43 -15.41
CA ALA A 304 -2.70 26.60 -15.94
C ALA A 304 -2.40 28.03 -16.40
N SER A 305 -3.43 28.75 -16.87
CA SER A 305 -3.31 30.16 -17.28
C SER A 305 -3.18 31.14 -16.11
N LEU A 306 -3.52 30.73 -14.88
CA LEU A 306 -3.65 31.62 -13.73
C LEU A 306 -2.63 31.33 -12.63
N ASN A 307 -2.08 30.12 -12.54
CA ASN A 307 -1.14 29.75 -11.48
C ASN A 307 -0.18 28.61 -11.88
N GLY A 308 0.92 28.48 -11.14
CA GLY A 308 1.86 27.35 -11.27
C GLY A 308 1.32 26.01 -10.73
N TYR A 309 0.07 25.95 -10.25
CA TYR A 309 -0.55 24.71 -9.81
C TYR A 309 -1.02 23.87 -11.00
N GLY A 310 -1.49 24.51 -12.07
CA GLY A 310 -1.99 23.80 -13.26
C GLY A 310 -0.92 22.95 -13.94
N GLU A 311 0.25 23.53 -14.20
CA GLU A 311 1.40 22.81 -14.78
C GLU A 311 1.83 21.61 -13.93
N ARG A 312 1.81 21.74 -12.59
CA ARG A 312 2.18 20.66 -11.66
C ARG A 312 1.15 19.54 -11.61
N LEU A 313 -0.14 19.86 -11.66
CA LEU A 313 -1.18 18.84 -11.71
C LEU A 313 -1.12 18.07 -13.03
N LEU A 314 -0.82 18.76 -14.15
CA LEU A 314 -0.59 18.10 -15.43
C LEU A 314 0.64 17.18 -15.37
N SER A 315 1.77 17.64 -14.83
CA SER A 315 2.94 16.78 -14.66
C SER A 315 2.67 15.58 -13.76
N LEU A 316 1.88 15.76 -12.70
CA LEU A 316 1.47 14.67 -11.80
C LEU A 316 0.60 13.63 -12.52
N LEU A 317 -0.32 14.06 -13.38
CA LEU A 317 -1.15 13.16 -14.19
C LEU A 317 -0.31 12.39 -15.22
N GLU A 318 0.70 13.04 -15.81
CA GLU A 318 1.67 12.39 -16.70
C GLU A 318 2.51 11.35 -15.97
N ASP A 319 3.09 11.70 -14.82
CA ASP A 319 3.86 10.79 -13.97
C ASP A 319 3.03 9.59 -13.51
N ALA A 320 1.77 9.82 -13.11
CA ALA A 320 0.85 8.77 -12.69
C ALA A 320 0.50 7.83 -13.86
N SER A 321 0.34 8.38 -15.07
CA SER A 321 0.12 7.59 -16.28
C SER A 321 1.33 6.72 -16.65
N ALA A 322 2.55 7.26 -16.50
CA ALA A 322 3.80 6.57 -16.81
C ALA A 322 4.06 5.38 -15.87
N LYS A 323 3.71 5.51 -14.58
CA LYS A 323 3.80 4.41 -13.59
C LYS A 323 2.96 3.18 -13.98
N LYS A 324 1.88 3.34 -14.75
CA LYS A 324 1.07 2.24 -15.29
C LYS A 324 1.79 1.46 -16.40
N SER A 325 2.58 2.16 -17.23
CA SER A 325 3.32 1.56 -18.37
C SER A 325 4.60 0.82 -17.92
N GLY A 326 5.30 1.33 -16.90
CA GLY A 326 6.60 0.82 -16.46
C GLY A 326 6.61 -0.51 -15.66
N SER A 327 5.45 -1.10 -15.35
CA SER A 327 5.38 -2.35 -14.57
C SER A 327 5.85 -3.61 -15.34
N ALA A 328 6.12 -3.51 -16.65
CA ALA A 328 6.49 -4.64 -17.50
C ALA A 328 8.00 -4.79 -17.77
N GLY A 329 8.87 -3.90 -17.26
CA GLY A 329 10.29 -3.91 -17.62
C GLY A 329 11.20 -3.30 -16.58
N LEU A 330 11.48 -4.02 -15.49
CA LEU A 330 12.65 -3.76 -14.65
C LEU A 330 13.39 -5.07 -14.41
N CYS A 331 13.98 -5.59 -15.48
CA CYS A 331 14.99 -6.66 -15.47
C CYS A 331 15.93 -6.50 -16.67
N SER A 332 16.67 -5.39 -16.72
CA SER A 332 17.97 -5.30 -17.42
C SER A 332 18.62 -3.95 -17.14
N GLY A 333 19.81 -3.95 -16.55
CA GLY A 333 20.58 -2.74 -16.34
C GLY A 333 21.75 -2.96 -15.39
N VAL A 334 22.81 -3.58 -15.92
CA VAL A 334 24.12 -3.69 -15.31
C VAL A 334 24.71 -2.29 -15.08
N ASP A 335 25.44 -2.14 -13.97
CA ASP A 335 26.26 -1.00 -13.57
C ASP A 335 26.88 -0.19 -14.72
N LYS A 336 26.64 1.13 -14.71
CA LYS A 336 27.72 2.12 -14.86
C LYS A 336 27.44 3.32 -13.94
N CYS A 337 28.39 3.55 -13.05
CA CYS A 337 28.49 4.69 -12.16
C CYS A 337 29.18 5.81 -12.95
N GLU A 338 28.45 6.88 -13.28
CA GLU A 338 29.04 8.19 -13.53
C GLU A 338 28.28 9.21 -12.69
N GLU A 339 29.06 9.94 -11.90
CA GLU A 339 28.61 10.96 -10.97
C GLU A 339 28.33 12.28 -11.72
N GLU A 340 27.53 13.10 -11.03
CA GLU A 340 27.46 14.56 -11.10
C GLU A 340 26.30 15.20 -11.88
N SER A 341 25.60 16.06 -11.12
CA SER A 341 24.64 17.09 -11.54
C SER A 341 23.17 16.68 -11.74
N GLU A 342 22.53 16.15 -10.69
CA GLU A 342 21.12 16.45 -10.30
C GLU A 342 20.69 15.50 -9.16
N GLU A 343 21.31 15.65 -7.97
CA GLU A 343 21.10 14.70 -6.86
C GLU A 343 20.35 15.29 -5.66
N GLY A 344 19.56 16.35 -5.90
CA GLY A 344 18.77 17.03 -4.87
C GLY A 344 17.40 16.42 -4.58
N ARG A 345 16.85 15.58 -5.47
CA ARG A 345 15.44 15.14 -5.44
C ARG A 345 15.21 13.63 -5.25
N LYS A 346 16.23 12.86 -4.89
CA LYS A 346 16.01 11.49 -4.39
C LYS A 346 15.47 11.62 -2.96
N THR A 347 14.18 11.32 -2.75
CA THR A 347 13.50 11.36 -1.44
C THR A 347 14.38 10.73 -0.35
N LEU A 348 14.60 11.41 0.78
CA LEU A 348 15.35 10.91 1.93
C LEU A 348 14.91 9.51 2.37
N HIS A 349 13.63 9.18 2.16
CA HIS A 349 13.07 7.86 2.34
C HIS A 349 13.83 6.76 1.57
N SER A 350 14.27 7.02 0.33
CA SER A 350 15.07 6.08 -0.49
C SER A 350 16.46 5.87 0.09
N LEU A 351 17.12 6.93 0.57
CA LEU A 351 18.42 6.87 1.23
C LEU A 351 18.34 6.16 2.60
N CYS A 352 17.29 6.43 3.38
CA CYS A 352 17.01 5.81 4.67
C CYS A 352 16.60 4.32 4.57
N LYS A 353 16.01 3.91 3.44
CA LYS A 353 15.62 2.51 3.13
C LYS A 353 16.80 1.69 2.62
N LYS A 354 17.56 2.22 1.64
CA LYS A 354 18.75 1.54 1.08
C LYS A 354 19.80 1.16 2.14
N LEU A 355 20.03 2.02 3.14
CA LEU A 355 20.99 1.72 4.21
C LEU A 355 20.44 0.74 5.27
N SER A 356 19.13 0.70 5.46
CA SER A 356 18.47 -0.28 6.35
C SER A 356 18.66 -1.70 5.81
N GLU A 357 18.54 -1.87 4.49
CA GLU A 357 18.76 -3.15 3.81
C GLU A 357 20.23 -3.62 3.93
N ASP A 358 21.22 -2.73 3.71
CA ASP A 358 22.64 -3.09 3.81
C ASP A 358 23.12 -3.40 5.25
N VAL A 359 22.45 -2.84 6.27
CA VAL A 359 22.72 -3.16 7.68
C VAL A 359 22.09 -4.49 8.09
N SER A 360 20.91 -4.83 7.55
CA SER A 360 20.22 -6.09 7.83
C SER A 360 20.91 -7.32 7.22
N ARG A 361 21.58 -7.16 6.07
CA ARG A 361 22.29 -8.24 5.36
C ARG A 361 23.42 -8.90 6.17
N LYS A 362 23.87 -8.29 7.28
CA LYS A 362 24.94 -8.82 8.12
C LYS A 362 24.50 -9.52 9.41
N ASN A 363 23.20 -9.52 9.75
CA ASN A 363 22.70 -10.10 11.01
C ASN A 363 21.73 -11.25 10.74
N PHE A 364 22.22 -12.33 10.14
CA PHE A 364 21.54 -13.63 10.16
C PHE A 364 22.49 -14.69 10.71
N TYR A 365 22.50 -14.81 12.04
CA TYR A 365 22.86 -16.05 12.73
C TYR A 365 21.79 -16.32 13.77
N TRP A 366 20.90 -17.24 13.44
CA TRP A 366 19.97 -17.83 14.39
C TRP A 366 20.74 -18.65 15.43
N LYS A 367 20.44 -18.45 16.72
CA LYS A 367 20.52 -19.52 17.73
C LYS A 367 19.25 -19.51 18.55
N LEU A 368 18.58 -20.67 18.56
CA LEU A 368 17.38 -20.98 19.33
C LEU A 368 17.61 -20.71 20.82
N SER A 369 16.65 -20.05 21.46
CA SER A 369 16.50 -20.10 22.91
C SER A 369 15.75 -21.38 23.30
N LYS A 370 16.42 -22.26 24.06
CA LYS A 370 15.75 -23.20 24.98
C LYS A 370 16.06 -22.74 26.41
N GLY A 371 15.06 -22.82 27.28
CA GLY A 371 15.05 -22.16 28.57
C GLY A 371 15.85 -22.83 29.70
N VAL A 372 16.02 -22.00 30.75
CA VAL A 372 16.12 -22.23 32.21
C VAL A 372 17.20 -23.18 32.78
N GLY A 373 18.11 -22.62 33.60
CA GLY A 373 18.83 -23.33 34.68
C GLY A 373 20.35 -23.03 34.79
N PRO A 374 20.98 -22.98 35.99
CA PRO A 374 21.95 -21.93 36.33
C PRO A 374 23.43 -22.36 36.56
N ILE A 375 24.33 -21.36 36.39
CA ILE A 375 25.65 -21.07 37.02
C ILE A 375 26.77 -22.14 36.98
N ALA A 376 27.90 -21.79 36.32
CA ALA A 376 29.25 -21.84 36.91
C ALA A 376 30.32 -21.21 35.99
N GLN A 377 31.25 -20.49 36.61
CA GLN A 377 32.44 -19.83 36.07
C GLN A 377 33.47 -20.83 35.52
N TYR A 378 34.23 -20.49 34.47
CA TYR A 378 35.68 -20.18 34.55
C TYR A 378 36.36 -20.06 33.16
N GLN A 379 37.16 -19.00 33.06
CA GLN A 379 38.45 -18.82 32.40
C GLN A 379 38.67 -18.77 30.86
N ARG A 380 39.53 -17.78 30.58
CA ARG A 380 40.15 -17.29 29.35
C ARG A 380 41.57 -17.88 29.27
N GLU A 381 42.08 -18.02 28.03
CA GLU A 381 43.47 -18.26 27.57
C GLU A 381 43.59 -19.59 26.81
N ARG A 382 44.27 -19.75 25.67
CA ARG A 382 45.19 -18.92 24.88
C ARG A 382 45.22 -19.52 23.45
N LEU A 383 45.41 -18.67 22.44
CA LEU A 383 45.72 -19.04 21.06
C LEU A 383 47.11 -19.69 20.96
N HIS A 384 47.30 -20.66 20.05
CA HIS A 384 48.41 -20.77 19.07
C HIS A 384 47.95 -21.69 17.92
N THR A 385 47.66 -21.16 16.74
CA THR A 385 48.53 -20.99 15.56
C THR A 385 48.97 -22.32 14.91
N GLY A 386 48.39 -22.61 13.74
CA GLY A 386 48.81 -23.65 12.81
C GLY A 386 48.10 -23.43 11.47
N SER A 387 48.84 -22.95 10.48
CA SER A 387 48.40 -22.51 9.16
C SER A 387 48.11 -23.68 8.22
N ALA A 388 46.99 -23.64 7.46
CA ALA A 388 46.90 -24.18 6.10
C ALA A 388 45.62 -23.66 5.39
N VAL A 389 45.82 -22.65 4.54
CA VAL A 389 45.27 -22.46 3.18
C VAL A 389 43.88 -23.04 2.86
N LEU A 390 42.89 -22.15 2.63
CA LEU A 390 41.84 -22.29 1.60
C LEU A 390 41.00 -21.00 1.51
N PRO A 391 40.98 -20.26 0.39
CA PRO A 391 39.91 -19.33 0.07
C PRO A 391 38.75 -20.07 -0.62
N LYS A 392 37.53 -19.73 -0.19
CA LYS A 392 36.27 -20.00 -0.89
C LYS A 392 36.34 -19.58 -2.37
N PRO A 393 35.85 -20.39 -3.32
CA PRO A 393 35.40 -19.87 -4.59
C PRO A 393 33.91 -19.50 -4.52
N CYS A 394 33.63 -18.23 -4.81
CA CYS A 394 32.45 -17.87 -5.57
C CYS A 394 32.57 -18.53 -6.96
N CYS A 395 31.49 -19.10 -7.50
CA CYS A 395 31.42 -19.41 -8.92
C CYS A 395 30.11 -18.91 -9.51
N SER A 396 30.22 -17.81 -10.26
CA SER A 396 29.46 -17.59 -11.48
C SER A 396 30.28 -18.12 -12.67
N SER A 397 29.57 -18.70 -13.63
CA SER A 397 29.94 -18.98 -15.04
C SER A 397 31.14 -19.90 -15.36
N PHE A 398 30.84 -21.09 -15.86
CA PHE A 398 31.47 -21.65 -17.05
C PHE A 398 30.40 -22.33 -17.93
N THR A 399 30.21 -21.81 -19.14
CA THR A 399 29.77 -22.50 -20.36
C THR A 399 31.07 -23.00 -21.03
N GLU A 400 31.23 -24.29 -21.30
CA GLU A 400 31.09 -25.01 -22.59
C GLU A 400 31.86 -26.34 -22.36
N GLU A 401 31.54 -27.54 -22.82
CA GLU A 401 30.76 -28.08 -23.93
C GLU A 401 30.33 -29.51 -23.54
N SER A 402 29.04 -29.79 -23.61
CA SER A 402 28.53 -31.09 -24.12
C SER A 402 27.09 -30.84 -24.51
N SER A 403 26.90 -30.73 -25.82
CA SER A 403 25.62 -30.62 -26.48
C SER A 403 24.79 -31.89 -26.23
N VAL A 404 23.97 -31.86 -25.19
CA VAL A 404 22.80 -32.73 -25.09
C VAL A 404 21.59 -31.87 -25.41
N SER A 405 21.10 -32.02 -26.63
CA SER A 405 19.82 -31.50 -27.08
C SER A 405 18.73 -31.87 -26.06
N LEU A 406 18.13 -30.86 -25.44
CA LEU A 406 17.02 -31.05 -24.52
C LEU A 406 15.80 -31.56 -25.33
N PRO A 407 15.13 -32.66 -24.92
CA PRO A 407 13.94 -33.13 -25.60
C PRO A 407 12.77 -32.15 -25.40
N ARG A 408 11.79 -32.22 -26.30
CA ARG A 408 10.62 -31.32 -26.33
C ARG A 408 9.85 -31.29 -25.00
N ALA A 409 9.19 -30.14 -24.78
CA ALA A 409 8.53 -29.69 -23.55
C ALA A 409 7.41 -30.58 -22.96
N ASP A 410 7.11 -31.74 -23.54
CA ASP A 410 6.00 -32.61 -23.11
C ASP A 410 6.39 -33.73 -22.14
N GLU A 411 7.68 -34.11 -22.04
CA GLU A 411 8.12 -35.22 -21.16
C GLU A 411 8.81 -34.79 -19.85
N VAL A 412 9.15 -33.50 -19.69
CA VAL A 412 9.71 -32.97 -18.44
C VAL A 412 8.59 -32.70 -17.44
N GLY A 413 8.09 -33.79 -16.83
CA GLY A 413 7.05 -33.77 -15.80
C GLY A 413 7.49 -33.13 -14.45
N PRO A 414 6.85 -33.48 -13.31
CA PRO A 414 7.06 -32.91 -11.95
C PRO A 414 8.47 -33.10 -11.34
N VAL A 415 9.47 -33.43 -12.14
CA VAL A 415 10.85 -33.73 -11.76
C VAL A 415 11.54 -32.50 -11.15
N LEU A 416 11.43 -31.34 -11.82
CA LEU A 416 11.99 -30.07 -11.34
C LEU A 416 11.39 -29.63 -9.98
N LEU A 417 10.09 -29.87 -9.75
CA LEU A 417 9.43 -29.49 -8.49
C LEU A 417 9.95 -30.29 -7.29
N ILE A 418 10.27 -31.56 -7.50
CA ILE A 418 10.79 -32.44 -6.44
C ILE A 418 12.26 -32.14 -6.16
N GLU A 419 13.04 -31.81 -7.18
CA GLU A 419 14.46 -31.47 -7.10
C GLU A 419 14.72 -30.14 -6.38
N CYS A 420 13.89 -29.12 -6.60
CA CYS A 420 14.03 -27.85 -5.91
C CYS A 420 13.74 -27.98 -4.40
N SER A 421 14.49 -27.25 -3.57
CA SER A 421 14.20 -27.18 -2.14
C SER A 421 12.87 -26.45 -1.88
N ALA A 422 12.16 -26.81 -0.80
CA ALA A 422 10.92 -26.14 -0.41
C ALA A 422 11.14 -24.63 -0.14
N GLN A 423 12.33 -24.27 0.37
CA GLN A 423 12.71 -22.87 0.62
C GLN A 423 12.89 -22.07 -0.67
N GLN A 424 13.56 -22.62 -1.69
CA GLN A 424 13.71 -21.96 -2.99
C GLN A 424 12.34 -21.73 -3.65
N LEU A 425 11.46 -22.75 -3.63
CA LEU A 425 10.10 -22.64 -4.16
C LEU A 425 9.28 -21.60 -3.39
N CYS A 426 9.36 -21.59 -2.07
CA CYS A 426 8.72 -20.57 -1.22
C CYS A 426 9.16 -19.15 -1.61
N TRP A 427 10.47 -18.90 -1.76
CA TRP A 427 10.98 -17.58 -2.13
C TRP A 427 10.47 -17.13 -3.50
N GLN A 428 10.55 -18.01 -4.50
CA GLN A 428 10.10 -17.63 -5.85
C GLN A 428 8.58 -17.44 -5.91
N LEU A 429 7.78 -18.32 -5.31
CA LEU A 429 6.32 -18.12 -5.21
C LEU A 429 5.96 -16.83 -4.46
N THR A 430 6.72 -16.48 -3.43
CA THR A 430 6.54 -15.22 -2.69
C THR A 430 6.82 -14.00 -3.54
N LEU A 431 7.90 -14.01 -4.34
CA LEU A 431 8.19 -12.93 -5.29
C LEU A 431 7.11 -12.80 -6.37
N LEU A 432 6.61 -13.93 -6.89
CA LEU A 432 5.50 -13.95 -7.86
C LEU A 432 4.22 -13.36 -7.25
N GLN A 433 3.87 -13.77 -6.02
CA GLN A 433 2.69 -13.28 -5.32
C GLN A 433 2.82 -11.79 -4.96
N GLN A 434 4.02 -11.34 -4.57
CA GLN A 434 4.32 -9.92 -4.30
C GLN A 434 4.08 -9.05 -5.54
N GLU A 435 4.49 -9.50 -6.74
CA GLU A 435 4.29 -8.75 -7.97
C GLU A 435 2.80 -8.46 -8.23
N VAL A 436 1.94 -9.45 -8.00
CA VAL A 436 0.48 -9.29 -8.17
C VAL A 436 -0.11 -8.43 -7.04
N PHE A 437 0.36 -8.61 -5.81
CA PHE A 437 -0.10 -7.85 -4.64
C PHE A 437 0.26 -6.37 -4.72
N ASN A 438 1.43 -6.00 -5.24
CA ASN A 438 1.88 -4.61 -5.35
C ASN A 438 1.04 -3.75 -6.31
N LYS A 439 0.26 -4.38 -7.19
CA LYS A 439 -0.67 -3.69 -8.10
C LYS A 439 -2.05 -3.49 -7.47
N CYS A 440 -2.31 -4.08 -6.29
CA CYS A 440 -3.57 -3.92 -5.58
C CYS A 440 -3.71 -2.52 -4.99
N HIS A 441 -4.93 -2.01 -4.98
CA HIS A 441 -5.33 -0.79 -4.30
C HIS A 441 -6.42 -1.11 -3.26
N PRO A 442 -6.46 -0.43 -2.10
CA PRO A 442 -7.50 -0.63 -1.08
C PRO A 442 -8.93 -0.67 -1.61
N VAL A 443 -9.24 0.19 -2.60
CA VAL A 443 -10.58 0.29 -3.23
C VAL A 443 -11.00 -0.99 -3.96
N HIS A 444 -10.06 -1.82 -4.43
CA HIS A 444 -10.38 -3.07 -5.13
C HIS A 444 -11.17 -4.05 -4.26
N PHE A 445 -11.04 -3.97 -2.93
CA PHE A 445 -11.70 -4.88 -1.99
C PHE A 445 -13.14 -4.48 -1.64
N LEU A 446 -13.53 -3.25 -1.99
CA LEU A 446 -14.85 -2.71 -1.68
C LEU A 446 -15.92 -3.28 -2.60
N ASN A 447 -17.14 -3.39 -2.09
CA ASN A 447 -18.33 -3.82 -2.83
C ASN A 447 -18.08 -5.14 -3.59
N SER A 448 -17.26 -6.02 -3.02
CA SER A 448 -16.77 -7.22 -3.72
C SER A 448 -17.88 -8.25 -3.96
N ARG A 449 -18.95 -8.24 -3.13
CA ARG A 449 -20.15 -9.07 -3.37
C ARG A 449 -20.82 -8.74 -4.71
N ALA A 450 -20.88 -7.46 -5.09
CA ALA A 450 -21.43 -7.00 -6.38
C ALA A 450 -20.70 -7.60 -7.58
N LEU A 451 -19.41 -7.88 -7.43
CA LEU A 451 -18.58 -8.55 -8.43
C LEU A 451 -18.72 -10.09 -8.43
N GLY A 452 -19.58 -10.65 -7.57
CA GLY A 452 -19.80 -12.09 -7.43
C GLY A 452 -18.80 -12.80 -6.50
N VAL A 453 -18.00 -12.07 -5.72
CA VAL A 453 -17.10 -12.67 -4.73
C VAL A 453 -17.93 -13.24 -3.57
N LYS A 454 -17.92 -14.56 -3.43
CA LYS A 454 -18.62 -15.29 -2.38
C LYS A 454 -17.65 -15.68 -1.26
N ASP A 455 -18.14 -15.70 -0.02
CA ASP A 455 -17.48 -16.41 1.06
C ASP A 455 -17.51 -17.91 0.73
N LYS A 456 -16.37 -18.45 0.28
CA LYS A 456 -16.19 -19.90 0.08
C LYS A 456 -16.11 -20.59 1.45
N CYS A 457 -17.23 -20.67 2.16
CA CYS A 457 -17.44 -21.72 3.16
C CYS A 457 -18.33 -22.78 2.50
N VAL A 458 -17.74 -23.97 2.30
CA VAL A 458 -18.35 -25.18 1.72
C VAL A 458 -18.35 -25.23 0.19
N ALA A 459 -17.43 -26.04 -0.35
CA ALA A 459 -17.56 -26.61 -1.68
C ALA A 459 -18.77 -27.55 -1.69
N VAL A 460 -19.93 -27.04 -2.10
CA VAL A 460 -21.04 -27.90 -2.51
C VAL A 460 -20.65 -28.50 -3.87
N PRO A 461 -20.67 -29.84 -4.03
CA PRO A 461 -20.35 -30.46 -5.31
C PRO A 461 -21.35 -29.98 -6.37
N LYS A 462 -20.84 -29.59 -7.54
CA LYS A 462 -21.65 -29.36 -8.74
C LYS A 462 -22.22 -30.70 -9.20
N THR A 463 -23.33 -31.12 -8.59
CA THR A 463 -24.21 -32.13 -9.14
C THR A 463 -25.62 -31.88 -8.63
N VAL A 464 -26.56 -31.97 -9.55
CA VAL A 464 -28.01 -31.67 -9.46
C VAL A 464 -28.38 -30.22 -9.79
N SER A 465 -29.09 -30.10 -10.91
CA SER A 465 -29.90 -28.94 -11.31
C SER A 465 -30.81 -28.55 -10.14
N ALA A 466 -30.46 -27.47 -9.45
CA ALA A 466 -31.34 -26.79 -8.53
C ALA A 466 -31.48 -25.37 -9.06
N GLU A 467 -32.73 -24.98 -9.35
CA GLU A 467 -33.13 -23.62 -9.65
C GLU A 467 -32.44 -22.67 -8.66
N THR A 468 -31.40 -21.98 -9.13
CA THR A 468 -30.79 -20.92 -8.35
C THR A 468 -31.82 -19.80 -8.28
N VAL A 469 -32.50 -19.69 -7.15
CA VAL A 469 -33.10 -18.42 -6.74
C VAL A 469 -31.96 -17.40 -6.80
N SER A 470 -31.96 -16.61 -7.88
CA SER A 470 -31.00 -15.55 -8.11
C SER A 470 -31.17 -14.54 -6.99
N LEU A 471 -30.38 -14.68 -5.92
CA LEU A 471 -30.18 -13.61 -4.96
C LEU A 471 -29.61 -12.45 -5.75
N LYS A 472 -30.49 -11.49 -6.10
CA LYS A 472 -30.13 -10.26 -6.80
C LYS A 472 -28.97 -9.65 -6.03
N VAL A 473 -27.77 -9.74 -6.62
CA VAL A 473 -26.56 -9.26 -5.98
C VAL A 473 -26.70 -7.73 -5.88
N CYS A 474 -26.91 -7.22 -4.67
CA CYS A 474 -27.09 -5.79 -4.44
C CYS A 474 -25.75 -5.08 -4.63
N ASN A 475 -25.66 -4.20 -5.62
CA ASN A 475 -24.56 -3.28 -5.77
C ASN A 475 -24.68 -2.18 -4.69
N LEU A 476 -23.66 -2.02 -3.84
CA LEU A 476 -23.64 -1.03 -2.76
C LEU A 476 -23.15 0.34 -3.24
N PHE A 477 -22.50 0.42 -4.41
CA PHE A 477 -22.15 1.68 -5.03
C PHE A 477 -23.35 2.26 -5.78
N LEU A 478 -23.32 3.57 -6.00
CA LEU A 478 -24.27 4.24 -6.88
C LEU A 478 -24.15 3.68 -8.30
N SER A 479 -25.27 3.60 -9.03
CA SER A 479 -25.36 2.89 -10.32
C SER A 479 -24.41 3.39 -11.42
N LYS A 480 -23.87 4.60 -11.27
CA LYS A 480 -22.91 5.22 -12.21
C LYS A 480 -21.44 5.03 -11.81
N CYS A 481 -21.15 4.52 -10.61
CA CYS A 481 -19.77 4.33 -10.17
C CYS A 481 -19.10 3.21 -10.97
N ILE A 482 -17.99 3.52 -11.63
CA ILE A 482 -17.13 2.54 -12.29
C ILE A 482 -16.28 1.85 -11.22
N GLN A 483 -16.29 0.51 -11.23
CA GLN A 483 -15.52 -0.31 -10.30
C GLN A 483 -14.48 -1.15 -11.05
N ASP A 484 -13.20 -0.99 -10.67
CA ASP A 484 -12.11 -1.83 -11.16
C ASP A 484 -12.26 -3.28 -10.66
N GLN A 485 -12.00 -4.24 -11.54
CA GLN A 485 -12.17 -5.68 -11.31
C GLN A 485 -10.86 -6.40 -10.94
N TYR A 486 -9.77 -5.67 -10.63
CA TYR A 486 -8.48 -6.26 -10.30
C TYR A 486 -8.53 -7.31 -9.16
N LEU A 487 -9.44 -7.15 -8.18
CA LEU A 487 -9.67 -8.17 -7.15
C LEU A 487 -10.01 -9.53 -7.77
N LEU A 488 -10.86 -9.59 -8.79
CA LEU A 488 -11.22 -10.86 -9.45
C LEU A 488 -10.00 -11.52 -10.09
N GLN A 489 -9.10 -10.74 -10.67
CA GLN A 489 -7.83 -11.25 -11.20
C GLN A 489 -6.96 -11.84 -10.08
N LEU A 490 -6.87 -11.16 -8.94
CA LEU A 490 -6.12 -11.63 -7.77
C LEU A 490 -6.71 -12.94 -7.20
N LEU A 491 -8.03 -13.02 -7.08
CA LEU A 491 -8.71 -14.23 -6.60
C LEU A 491 -8.61 -15.38 -7.60
N LYS A 492 -8.72 -15.10 -8.91
CA LYS A 492 -8.50 -16.11 -9.96
C LYS A 492 -7.08 -16.65 -9.95
N ASN A 493 -6.08 -15.79 -9.72
CA ASN A 493 -4.69 -16.22 -9.56
C ASN A 493 -4.52 -17.12 -8.33
N ALA A 494 -5.17 -16.78 -7.21
CA ALA A 494 -5.17 -17.61 -6.01
C ALA A 494 -5.79 -18.99 -6.28
N ASP A 495 -6.95 -19.03 -6.94
CA ASP A 495 -7.63 -20.27 -7.34
C ASP A 495 -6.77 -21.11 -8.30
N SER A 496 -6.02 -20.45 -9.21
CA SER A 496 -5.10 -21.13 -10.14
C SER A 496 -3.96 -21.84 -9.40
N ILE A 497 -3.42 -21.23 -8.34
CA ILE A 497 -2.39 -21.85 -7.50
C ILE A 497 -2.96 -23.04 -6.74
N SER A 498 -4.15 -22.90 -6.14
CA SER A 498 -4.82 -24.01 -5.45
C SER A 498 -5.13 -25.19 -6.39
N THR A 499 -5.60 -24.89 -7.60
CA THR A 499 -5.91 -25.90 -8.63
C THR A 499 -4.64 -26.59 -9.13
N TRP A 500 -3.56 -25.83 -9.34
CA TRP A 500 -2.25 -26.39 -9.69
C TRP A 500 -1.75 -27.37 -8.62
N VAL A 501 -1.77 -26.99 -7.34
CA VAL A 501 -1.35 -27.85 -6.23
C VAL A 501 -2.15 -29.16 -6.23
N ALA A 502 -3.48 -29.07 -6.35
CA ALA A 502 -4.34 -30.25 -6.39
C ALA A 502 -4.05 -31.14 -7.61
N ALA A 503 -3.92 -30.55 -8.80
CA ALA A 503 -3.66 -31.28 -10.04
C ALA A 503 -2.32 -32.03 -10.02
N GLU A 504 -1.24 -31.40 -9.54
CA GLU A 504 0.08 -32.03 -9.45
C GLU A 504 0.07 -33.31 -8.60
N ILE A 505 -0.69 -33.29 -7.51
CA ILE A 505 -0.79 -34.43 -6.59
C ILE A 505 -1.63 -35.54 -7.23
N VAL A 506 -2.78 -35.20 -7.82
CA VAL A 506 -3.75 -36.16 -8.36
C VAL A 506 -3.24 -36.85 -9.63
N ILE A 507 -2.46 -36.17 -10.47
CA ILE A 507 -1.89 -36.75 -11.71
C ILE A 507 -0.76 -37.74 -11.40
N CYS A 508 -0.19 -37.73 -10.19
CA CYS A 508 0.84 -38.70 -9.84
C CYS A 508 0.28 -40.13 -9.74
N HIS A 509 0.85 -41.05 -10.53
CA HIS A 509 0.43 -42.47 -10.60
C HIS A 509 0.95 -43.36 -9.48
N THR A 510 1.85 -42.86 -8.61
CA THR A 510 2.45 -43.67 -7.54
C THR A 510 2.28 -43.00 -6.18
N THR A 511 1.88 -43.79 -5.19
CA THR A 511 1.70 -43.30 -3.81
C THR A 511 2.99 -42.72 -3.22
N LYS A 512 4.15 -43.28 -3.58
CA LYS A 512 5.47 -42.75 -3.14
C LYS A 512 5.71 -41.33 -3.64
N ARG A 513 5.41 -41.02 -4.92
CA ARG A 513 5.54 -39.66 -5.45
C ARG A 513 4.50 -38.72 -4.85
N GLN A 514 3.27 -39.19 -4.63
CA GLN A 514 2.22 -38.42 -3.97
C GLN A 514 2.63 -37.99 -2.55
N VAL A 515 3.16 -38.92 -1.74
CA VAL A 515 3.67 -38.60 -0.39
C VAL A 515 4.78 -37.56 -0.45
N SER A 516 5.69 -37.66 -1.44
CA SER A 516 6.76 -36.68 -1.65
C SER A 516 6.22 -35.29 -2.00
N LEU A 517 5.26 -35.21 -2.92
CA LEU A 517 4.63 -33.93 -3.31
C LEU A 517 3.80 -33.32 -2.18
N LEU A 518 2.98 -34.13 -1.49
CA LEU A 518 2.23 -33.69 -0.31
C LEU A 518 3.18 -33.12 0.74
N SER A 519 4.27 -33.84 1.04
CA SER A 519 5.30 -33.35 1.97
C SER A 519 5.92 -32.04 1.49
N LYS A 520 6.26 -31.95 0.20
CA LYS A 520 6.86 -30.76 -0.40
C LYS A 520 5.93 -29.55 -0.27
N PHE A 521 4.66 -29.67 -0.65
CA PHE A 521 3.69 -28.57 -0.58
C PHE A 521 3.40 -28.13 0.85
N LEU A 522 3.28 -29.06 1.81
CA LEU A 522 3.12 -28.72 3.22
C LEU A 522 4.33 -27.94 3.76
N LEU A 523 5.55 -28.36 3.39
CA LEU A 523 6.77 -27.64 3.77
C LEU A 523 6.87 -26.26 3.12
N ILE A 524 6.46 -26.12 1.84
CA ILE A 524 6.38 -24.81 1.17
C ILE A 524 5.38 -23.91 1.90
N ALA A 525 4.17 -24.41 2.20
CA ALA A 525 3.14 -23.64 2.88
C ALA A 525 3.57 -23.19 4.28
N LYS A 526 4.21 -24.08 5.05
CA LYS A 526 4.82 -23.72 6.35
C LYS A 526 5.87 -22.64 6.20
N CYS A 527 6.77 -22.76 5.21
CA CYS A 527 7.77 -21.75 4.94
C CYS A 527 7.13 -20.40 4.55
N CYS A 528 6.09 -20.40 3.71
CA CYS A 528 5.35 -19.18 3.35
C CYS A 528 4.72 -18.53 4.59
N TYR A 529 4.07 -19.31 5.47
CA TYR A 529 3.51 -18.83 6.73
C TYR A 529 4.57 -18.21 7.65
N GLU A 530 5.70 -18.89 7.86
CA GLU A 530 6.81 -18.41 8.68
C GLU A 530 7.42 -17.10 8.13
N GLN A 531 7.42 -16.94 6.80
CA GLN A 531 7.84 -15.71 6.13
C GLN A 531 6.74 -14.65 6.02
N ARG A 532 5.55 -14.84 6.63
CA ARG A 532 4.38 -13.94 6.56
C ARG A 532 3.79 -13.75 5.15
N ASN A 533 4.02 -14.69 4.24
CA ASN A 533 3.26 -14.83 3.00
C ASN A 533 2.02 -15.69 3.25
N PHE A 534 1.00 -15.08 3.87
CA PHE A 534 -0.26 -15.74 4.19
C PHE A 534 -1.08 -16.05 2.93
N ALA A 535 -0.97 -15.25 1.87
CA ALA A 535 -1.64 -15.52 0.60
C ALA A 535 -1.28 -16.90 0.04
N THR A 536 0.01 -17.15 -0.22
CA THR A 536 0.44 -18.42 -0.81
C THR A 536 0.24 -19.60 0.15
N ALA A 537 0.43 -19.39 1.46
CA ALA A 537 0.14 -20.43 2.45
C ALA A 537 -1.33 -20.89 2.38
N MET A 538 -2.29 -19.95 2.35
CA MET A 538 -3.72 -20.27 2.25
C MET A 538 -4.10 -20.85 0.89
N GLN A 539 -3.47 -20.41 -0.21
CA GLN A 539 -3.69 -20.98 -1.55
C GLN A 539 -3.25 -22.44 -1.63
N ILE A 540 -2.08 -22.78 -1.07
CA ILE A 540 -1.60 -24.17 -1.01
C ILE A 540 -2.52 -25.00 -0.10
N LEU A 541 -2.89 -24.47 1.07
CA LEU A 541 -3.85 -25.12 1.98
C LEU A 541 -5.16 -25.46 1.26
N ALA A 542 -5.76 -24.51 0.55
CA ALA A 542 -7.00 -24.73 -0.20
C ALA A 542 -6.86 -25.82 -1.30
N GLY A 543 -5.69 -25.92 -1.95
CA GLY A 543 -5.40 -27.01 -2.89
C GLY A 543 -5.30 -28.37 -2.20
N LEU A 544 -4.69 -28.42 -1.01
CA LEU A 544 -4.58 -29.64 -0.19
C LEU A 544 -5.91 -30.07 0.45
N GLU A 545 -6.80 -29.12 0.71
CA GLU A 545 -8.16 -29.35 1.22
C GLU A 545 -9.17 -29.74 0.15
N ASN A 546 -8.78 -29.71 -1.13
CA ASN A 546 -9.61 -30.23 -2.20
C ASN A 546 -10.08 -31.66 -1.86
N LEU A 547 -11.38 -31.91 -2.01
CA LEU A 547 -12.02 -33.16 -1.59
C LEU A 547 -11.31 -34.40 -2.13
N ILE A 548 -10.91 -34.37 -3.41
CA ILE A 548 -10.24 -35.47 -4.09
C ILE A 548 -8.86 -35.69 -3.52
N VAL A 549 -8.10 -34.60 -3.29
CA VAL A 549 -6.77 -34.67 -2.69
C VAL A 549 -6.87 -35.25 -1.28
N ARG A 550 -7.85 -34.83 -0.47
CA ARG A 550 -8.06 -35.33 0.90
C ARG A 550 -8.42 -36.82 0.97
N GLN A 551 -9.00 -37.38 -0.09
CA GLN A 551 -9.36 -38.80 -0.16
C GLN A 551 -8.18 -39.72 -0.54
N LEU A 552 -7.02 -39.17 -0.93
CA LEU A 552 -5.88 -39.96 -1.35
C LEU A 552 -5.31 -40.84 -0.22
N PRO A 553 -4.92 -42.10 -0.49
CA PRO A 553 -4.33 -42.99 0.51
C PRO A 553 -2.97 -42.49 1.04
N ALA A 554 -2.30 -41.62 0.27
CA ALA A 554 -1.00 -41.04 0.62
C ALA A 554 -0.99 -40.32 1.98
N TRP A 555 -2.11 -39.75 2.43
CA TRP A 555 -2.22 -39.11 3.75
C TRP A 555 -1.95 -40.06 4.92
N LYS A 556 -2.23 -41.37 4.76
CA LYS A 556 -1.99 -42.38 5.81
C LYS A 556 -0.52 -42.75 5.96
N ILE A 557 0.28 -42.52 4.91
CA ILE A 557 1.71 -42.87 4.84
C ILE A 557 2.58 -41.66 5.19
N LEU A 558 2.02 -40.45 5.09
CA LEU A 558 2.71 -39.20 5.36
C LEU A 558 3.29 -39.19 6.79
N PRO A 559 4.55 -38.75 6.99
CA PRO A 559 5.12 -38.65 8.33
C PRO A 559 4.28 -37.74 9.25
N ALA A 560 4.03 -38.18 10.49
CA ALA A 560 3.15 -37.48 11.44
C ALA A 560 3.52 -36.00 11.61
N LYS A 561 4.82 -35.70 11.78
CA LYS A 561 5.34 -34.32 11.90
C LYS A 561 5.00 -33.43 10.70
N VAL A 562 4.91 -34.00 9.50
CA VAL A 562 4.55 -33.26 8.28
C VAL A 562 3.04 -33.13 8.17
N ALA A 563 2.28 -34.16 8.56
CA ALA A 563 0.83 -34.11 8.62
C ALA A 563 0.32 -33.06 9.63
N GLU A 564 1.00 -32.86 10.76
CA GLU A 564 0.70 -31.83 11.76
C GLU A 564 0.70 -30.40 11.17
N ILE A 565 1.54 -30.13 10.16
CA ILE A 565 1.59 -28.84 9.47
C ILE A 565 0.22 -28.47 8.88
N MET A 566 -0.55 -29.46 8.41
CA MET A 566 -1.89 -29.21 7.88
C MET A 566 -2.82 -28.62 8.95
N GLU A 567 -2.77 -29.15 10.17
CA GLU A 567 -3.61 -28.68 11.27
C GLU A 567 -3.11 -27.33 11.80
N GLU A 568 -1.80 -27.10 11.83
CA GLU A 568 -1.23 -25.77 12.10
C GLU A 568 -1.76 -24.72 11.11
N LEU A 569 -1.75 -25.03 9.80
CA LEU A 569 -2.21 -24.12 8.75
C LEU A 569 -3.71 -23.84 8.83
N LYS A 570 -4.54 -24.84 9.16
CA LYS A 570 -5.99 -24.63 9.42
C LYS A 570 -6.23 -23.74 10.63
N ALA A 571 -5.48 -23.92 11.71
CA ALA A 571 -5.58 -23.05 12.87
C ALA A 571 -5.21 -21.60 12.53
N VAL A 572 -4.18 -21.41 11.69
CA VAL A 572 -3.83 -20.09 11.14
C VAL A 572 -4.97 -19.52 10.31
N GLU A 573 -5.60 -20.31 9.43
CA GLU A 573 -6.75 -19.84 8.64
C GLU A 573 -7.91 -19.36 9.54
N VAL A 574 -8.25 -20.13 10.58
CA VAL A 574 -9.28 -19.76 11.56
C VAL A 574 -8.90 -18.46 12.29
N PHE A 575 -7.65 -18.34 12.72
CA PHE A 575 -7.14 -17.13 13.37
C PHE A 575 -7.25 -15.91 12.44
N LEU A 576 -6.82 -16.03 11.19
CA LEU A 576 -6.89 -14.96 10.20
C LEU A 576 -8.33 -14.51 9.94
N LYS A 577 -9.31 -15.43 9.97
CA LYS A 577 -10.74 -15.12 9.80
C LYS A 577 -11.40 -14.52 11.05
N SER A 578 -10.76 -14.60 12.22
CA SER A 578 -11.36 -14.20 13.51
C SER A 578 -11.26 -12.69 13.78
N ASP A 579 -10.17 -12.06 13.36
CA ASP A 579 -9.94 -10.62 13.53
C ASP A 579 -9.37 -9.99 12.27
N SER A 580 -10.09 -8.98 11.78
CA SER A 580 -9.75 -8.20 10.59
C SER A 580 -8.42 -7.46 10.66
N LEU A 581 -7.87 -7.24 11.86
CA LEU A 581 -6.63 -6.49 12.10
C LEU A 581 -5.50 -7.33 12.71
N CYS A 582 -5.67 -8.65 12.85
CA CYS A 582 -4.70 -9.52 13.52
C CYS A 582 -3.27 -9.44 12.92
N LEU A 583 -3.16 -9.13 11.63
CA LEU A 583 -1.87 -9.00 10.94
C LEU A 583 -1.15 -7.67 11.23
N MET A 584 -1.88 -6.67 11.73
CA MET A 584 -1.38 -5.34 12.10
C MET A 584 -0.98 -5.25 13.57
N GLU A 585 -1.13 -6.32 14.35
CA GLU A 585 -0.77 -6.33 15.76
C GLU A 585 0.75 -6.40 15.99
N GLY A 586 1.23 -5.59 16.93
CA GLY A 586 2.63 -5.50 17.34
C GLY A 586 3.57 -4.89 16.29
N ASP A 587 4.88 -4.95 16.54
CA ASP A 587 5.87 -4.30 15.65
C ASP A 587 6.31 -5.18 14.46
N ARG A 588 5.74 -6.38 14.33
CA ARG A 588 6.14 -7.34 13.29
C ARG A 588 5.80 -6.87 11.88
N PHE A 589 4.64 -6.25 11.66
CA PHE A 589 4.28 -5.74 10.32
C PHE A 589 5.13 -4.53 9.89
N LYS A 590 5.63 -3.75 10.86
CA LYS A 590 6.50 -2.59 10.58
C LYS A 590 7.90 -3.01 10.13
N THR A 591 8.35 -4.19 10.57
CA THR A 591 9.73 -4.66 10.38
C THR A 591 9.85 -5.81 9.38
N LEU A 592 8.79 -6.59 9.18
CA LEU A 592 8.78 -7.75 8.32
C LEU A 592 7.80 -7.55 7.15
N PRO A 593 8.20 -7.93 5.92
CA PRO A 593 7.29 -7.96 4.78
C PRO A 593 6.13 -8.93 5.07
N THR A 594 4.93 -8.59 4.58
CA THR A 594 3.71 -9.39 4.79
C THR A 594 2.89 -9.39 3.50
N ILE A 595 2.33 -10.54 3.12
CA ILE A 595 1.31 -10.60 2.06
C ILE A 595 0.04 -11.25 2.64
N PRO A 596 -1.06 -10.50 2.79
CA PRO A 596 -2.31 -11.02 3.34
C PRO A 596 -3.06 -11.89 2.32
N SER A 597 -3.89 -12.81 2.81
CA SER A 597 -4.84 -13.52 1.95
C SER A 597 -5.92 -12.57 1.44
N ALA A 598 -6.01 -12.41 0.11
CA ALA A 598 -7.00 -11.56 -0.53
C ALA A 598 -8.45 -12.01 -0.22
N HIS A 599 -8.67 -13.33 -0.14
CA HIS A 599 -9.98 -13.89 0.22
C HIS A 599 -10.39 -13.50 1.64
N VAL A 600 -9.48 -13.61 2.61
CA VAL A 600 -9.77 -13.27 4.02
C VAL A 600 -9.96 -11.76 4.18
N LEU A 601 -9.15 -10.94 3.52
CA LEU A 601 -9.34 -9.48 3.55
C LEU A 601 -10.69 -9.08 2.92
N ALA A 602 -11.05 -9.65 1.77
CA ALA A 602 -12.35 -9.42 1.15
C ALA A 602 -13.50 -9.84 2.07
N MET A 603 -13.42 -11.01 2.73
CA MET A 603 -14.39 -11.46 3.73
C MET A 603 -14.60 -10.41 4.83
N HIS A 604 -13.52 -9.88 5.43
CA HIS A 604 -13.66 -8.87 6.49
C HIS A 604 -14.31 -7.58 6.01
N VAL A 605 -13.97 -7.14 4.79
CA VAL A 605 -14.60 -5.96 4.18
C VAL A 605 -16.09 -6.23 3.95
N GLN A 606 -16.45 -7.40 3.45
CA GLN A 606 -17.85 -7.81 3.26
C GLN A 606 -18.64 -7.92 4.57
N GLN A 607 -18.01 -8.39 5.66
CA GLN A 607 -18.61 -8.39 7.00
C GLN A 607 -18.92 -6.96 7.44
N LEU A 608 -17.97 -6.04 7.25
CA LEU A 608 -18.17 -4.62 7.54
C LEU A 608 -19.20 -3.96 6.62
N GLU A 609 -19.34 -4.40 5.38
CA GLU A 609 -20.36 -3.89 4.44
C GLU A 609 -21.78 -4.32 4.82
N THR A 610 -21.94 -5.37 5.63
CA THR A 610 -23.24 -5.92 5.99
C THR A 610 -24.12 -4.90 6.76
N GLY A 611 -25.40 -4.82 6.41
CA GLY A 611 -26.36 -3.82 6.92
C GLY A 611 -26.33 -2.48 6.16
N GLY A 612 -27.32 -1.61 6.43
CA GLY A 612 -27.48 -0.34 5.72
C GLY A 612 -26.40 0.71 6.06
N PHE A 613 -25.92 1.41 5.04
CA PHE A 613 -24.99 2.55 5.16
C PHE A 613 -25.68 3.84 5.58
N THR A 614 -27.00 3.93 5.42
CA THR A 614 -27.79 5.10 5.75
C THR A 614 -28.52 4.94 7.08
N MET A 615 -28.77 6.08 7.73
CA MET A 615 -29.69 6.23 8.85
C MET A 615 -31.12 6.46 8.34
N THR A 616 -32.10 6.52 9.26
CA THR A 616 -33.51 6.76 8.92
C THR A 616 -33.76 8.12 8.25
N ASN A 617 -32.91 9.11 8.52
CA ASN A 617 -32.92 10.43 7.90
C ASN A 617 -32.15 10.51 6.57
N GLY A 618 -31.65 9.37 6.04
CA GLY A 618 -30.86 9.32 4.82
C GLY A 618 -29.38 9.69 4.96
N ALA A 619 -28.91 10.10 6.15
CA ALA A 619 -27.50 10.40 6.38
C ALA A 619 -26.63 9.12 6.36
N HIS A 620 -25.45 9.18 5.76
CA HIS A 620 -24.50 8.06 5.69
C HIS A 620 -23.70 7.93 6.99
N LYS A 621 -23.61 6.72 7.53
CA LYS A 621 -22.90 6.37 8.76
C LYS A 621 -21.39 6.43 8.54
N TRP A 622 -20.78 7.54 8.94
CA TRP A 622 -19.35 7.78 8.79
C TRP A 622 -18.49 6.79 9.60
N THR A 623 -18.93 6.38 10.79
CA THR A 623 -18.21 5.37 11.59
C THR A 623 -18.04 4.04 10.87
N LYS A 624 -19.07 3.61 10.13
CA LYS A 624 -19.01 2.41 9.29
C LYS A 624 -17.97 2.55 8.17
N LEU A 625 -18.01 3.68 7.46
CA LEU A 625 -17.08 3.99 6.36
C LEU A 625 -15.64 4.09 6.87
N ARG A 626 -15.42 4.74 8.01
CA ARG A 626 -14.12 4.84 8.70
C ARG A 626 -13.55 3.45 9.02
N ASN A 627 -14.37 2.54 9.54
CA ASN A 627 -13.92 1.18 9.86
C ASN A 627 -13.53 0.39 8.60
N ILE A 628 -14.32 0.51 7.52
CA ILE A 628 -13.99 -0.10 6.23
C ILE A 628 -12.65 0.44 5.72
N ALA A 629 -12.48 1.77 5.70
CA ALA A 629 -11.24 2.43 5.30
C ALA A 629 -10.02 1.95 6.10
N LYS A 630 -10.18 1.79 7.42
CA LYS A 630 -9.15 1.25 8.31
C LYS A 630 -8.75 -0.17 7.90
N VAL A 631 -9.71 -1.06 7.65
CA VAL A 631 -9.39 -2.45 7.23
C VAL A 631 -8.71 -2.48 5.87
N VAL A 632 -9.19 -1.74 4.87
CA VAL A 632 -8.58 -1.78 3.52
C VAL A 632 -7.23 -1.07 3.45
N SER A 633 -6.95 -0.11 4.34
CA SER A 633 -5.65 0.59 4.39
C SER A 633 -4.47 -0.35 4.67
N GLN A 634 -4.71 -1.54 5.24
CA GLN A 634 -3.71 -2.57 5.45
C GLN A 634 -3.01 -2.99 4.14
N VAL A 635 -3.69 -2.90 2.99
CA VAL A 635 -3.11 -3.23 1.69
C VAL A 635 -1.85 -2.40 1.43
N HIS A 636 -1.95 -1.07 1.56
CA HIS A 636 -0.80 -0.19 1.39
C HIS A 636 0.22 -0.33 2.53
N ALA A 637 -0.24 -0.56 3.77
CA ALA A 637 0.66 -0.82 4.90
C ALA A 637 1.63 -1.98 4.61
N PHE A 638 1.11 -3.07 4.03
CA PHE A 638 1.91 -4.24 3.71
C PHE A 638 2.76 -4.08 2.43
N GLN A 639 2.42 -3.15 1.54
CA GLN A 639 3.21 -2.85 0.34
C GLN A 639 4.46 -2.00 0.62
N GLU A 640 4.54 -1.30 1.75
CA GLU A 640 5.71 -0.48 2.08
C GLU A 640 6.99 -1.30 2.28
N ASN A 641 6.86 -2.53 2.78
CA ASN A 641 7.95 -3.44 3.11
C ASN A 641 7.97 -4.63 2.13
N PRO A 642 8.72 -4.53 1.01
CA PRO A 642 8.82 -5.64 0.07
C PRO A 642 9.82 -6.70 0.53
N TYR A 643 9.58 -7.95 0.12
CA TYR A 643 10.55 -9.02 0.16
C TYR A 643 11.74 -8.73 -0.76
N THR A 644 12.94 -9.03 -0.29
CA THR A 644 14.22 -8.75 -0.95
C THR A 644 14.99 -10.03 -1.32
N TYR A 645 14.27 -11.11 -1.63
CA TYR A 645 14.86 -12.37 -2.09
C TYR A 645 15.47 -12.22 -3.50
N ALA A 646 16.48 -13.04 -3.82
CA ALA A 646 17.06 -13.10 -5.15
C ALA A 646 16.10 -13.79 -6.14
N PRO A 647 15.73 -13.16 -7.27
CA PRO A 647 14.87 -13.79 -8.27
C PRO A 647 15.65 -14.87 -9.05
N ASP A 648 15.00 -16.01 -9.24
CA ASP A 648 15.42 -17.05 -10.20
C ASP A 648 14.43 -17.06 -11.36
N PHE A 649 14.79 -16.39 -12.45
CA PHE A 649 13.90 -16.21 -13.60
C PHE A 649 13.53 -17.52 -14.30
N LYS A 650 14.42 -18.51 -14.29
CA LYS A 650 14.15 -19.82 -14.90
C LYS A 650 13.10 -20.57 -14.10
N LEU A 651 13.29 -20.63 -12.77
CA LEU A 651 12.33 -21.27 -11.87
C LEU A 651 10.99 -20.54 -11.86
N GLN A 652 10.99 -19.20 -11.84
CA GLN A 652 9.76 -18.41 -11.94
C GLN A 652 9.00 -18.66 -13.25
N SER A 653 9.69 -18.74 -14.38
CA SER A 653 9.08 -19.03 -15.68
C SER A 653 8.46 -20.43 -15.70
N TYR A 654 9.16 -21.42 -15.18
CA TYR A 654 8.65 -22.78 -15.00
C TYR A 654 7.38 -22.80 -14.12
N LEU A 655 7.40 -22.14 -12.97
CA LEU A 655 6.25 -22.07 -12.06
C LEU A 655 5.04 -21.40 -12.73
N ARG A 656 5.24 -20.28 -13.43
CA ARG A 656 4.16 -19.62 -14.18
C ARG A 656 3.57 -20.52 -15.26
N GLN A 657 4.41 -21.25 -15.99
CA GLN A 657 3.94 -22.19 -17.03
C GLN A 657 3.13 -23.34 -16.42
N ARG A 658 3.60 -23.93 -15.30
CA ARG A 658 2.88 -25.00 -14.60
C ARG A 658 1.54 -24.51 -14.05
N ILE A 659 1.51 -23.37 -13.36
CA ILE A 659 0.26 -22.79 -12.84
C ILE A 659 -0.71 -22.48 -13.98
N SER A 660 -0.22 -21.90 -15.08
CA SER A 660 -1.05 -21.60 -16.25
C SER A 660 -1.62 -22.85 -16.93
N ARG A 661 -0.86 -23.95 -16.97
CA ARG A 661 -1.32 -25.24 -17.52
C ARG A 661 -2.52 -25.80 -16.77
N PHE A 662 -2.61 -25.60 -15.45
CA PHE A 662 -3.65 -26.18 -14.61
C PHE A 662 -4.70 -25.20 -14.10
N LYS A 663 -4.64 -23.91 -14.50
CA LYS A 663 -5.50 -22.85 -13.96
C LYS A 663 -7.01 -23.14 -14.06
N ASP A 664 -7.44 -23.86 -15.11
CA ASP A 664 -8.84 -24.20 -15.40
C ASP A 664 -9.05 -25.73 -15.43
N ALA A 665 -8.14 -26.51 -14.82
CA ALA A 665 -8.21 -27.95 -14.85
C ALA A 665 -9.34 -28.51 -13.96
N ASP A 666 -10.11 -29.46 -14.48
CA ASP A 666 -11.05 -30.23 -13.66
C ASP A 666 -10.31 -31.33 -12.91
N ILE A 667 -10.11 -31.12 -11.61
CA ILE A 667 -9.44 -32.08 -10.72
C ILE A 667 -10.15 -33.43 -10.70
N SER A 668 -11.48 -33.45 -10.90
CA SER A 668 -12.29 -34.68 -10.93
C SER A 668 -12.01 -35.50 -12.17
N ALA A 669 -11.91 -34.86 -13.33
CA ALA A 669 -11.53 -35.52 -14.58
C ALA A 669 -10.10 -36.06 -14.49
N LEU A 670 -9.15 -35.25 -14.00
CA LEU A 670 -7.76 -35.67 -13.81
C LEU A 670 -7.62 -36.86 -12.84
N ALA A 671 -8.48 -36.93 -11.83
CA ALA A 671 -8.52 -38.05 -10.89
C ALA A 671 -9.05 -39.33 -11.53
N ALA A 672 -10.09 -39.22 -12.36
CA ALA A 672 -10.71 -40.36 -13.04
C ALA A 672 -9.73 -41.04 -14.02
N ASP A 673 -8.93 -40.24 -14.72
CA ASP A 673 -7.89 -40.74 -15.63
C ASP A 673 -6.78 -41.52 -14.88
N ASN A 674 -6.69 -41.35 -13.56
CA ASN A 674 -5.67 -41.97 -12.72
C ASN A 674 -6.26 -43.02 -11.75
N CYS A 675 -6.80 -44.10 -12.32
CA CYS A 675 -7.44 -45.21 -11.59
C CYS A 675 -6.57 -45.87 -10.50
N ALA A 676 -5.24 -45.65 -10.50
CA ALA A 676 -4.33 -46.16 -9.48
C ALA A 676 -4.55 -45.52 -8.09
N ASN A 677 -5.14 -44.32 -8.04
CA ASN A 677 -5.23 -43.50 -6.83
C ASN A 677 -6.48 -43.73 -5.99
N PHE A 678 -7.56 -44.16 -6.65
CA PHE A 678 -8.85 -44.39 -6.04
C PHE A 678 -9.18 -45.85 -6.28
N HIS A 679 -9.02 -46.69 -5.25
CA HIS A 679 -9.47 -48.07 -5.32
C HIS A 679 -10.95 -48.05 -5.71
N GLN A 680 -11.27 -48.46 -6.93
CA GLN A 680 -12.61 -48.90 -7.26
C GLN A 680 -12.91 -50.02 -6.27
N ILE A 681 -13.75 -49.75 -5.27
CA ILE A 681 -14.48 -50.82 -4.62
C ILE A 681 -15.22 -51.49 -5.78
N PRO A 682 -14.95 -52.77 -6.12
CA PRO A 682 -15.64 -53.39 -7.23
C PRO A 682 -17.13 -53.27 -6.94
N ALA A 683 -17.86 -52.54 -7.78
CA ALA A 683 -19.28 -52.27 -7.59
C ALA A 683 -20.09 -53.57 -7.39
N GLU A 684 -19.56 -54.70 -7.88
CA GLU A 684 -20.09 -56.03 -7.66
C GLU A 684 -20.09 -56.50 -6.20
N LYS A 685 -19.06 -56.21 -5.39
CA LYS A 685 -19.00 -56.72 -4.01
C LYS A 685 -19.92 -55.97 -3.05
N HIS A 686 -20.13 -54.67 -3.26
CA HIS A 686 -21.02 -53.86 -2.43
C HIS A 686 -22.48 -53.99 -2.87
N SER A 687 -22.75 -54.03 -4.19
CA SER A 687 -24.12 -54.27 -4.69
C SER A 687 -24.62 -55.68 -4.37
N ARG A 688 -23.78 -56.73 -4.49
CA ARG A 688 -24.17 -58.10 -4.08
C ARG A 688 -24.44 -58.18 -2.58
N LYS A 689 -23.64 -57.52 -1.72
CA LYS A 689 -23.92 -57.46 -0.28
C LYS A 689 -25.24 -56.76 0.03
N ILE A 690 -25.53 -55.62 -0.61
CA ILE A 690 -26.78 -54.88 -0.40
C ILE A 690 -27.98 -55.68 -0.93
N GLN A 691 -27.86 -56.30 -2.11
CA GLN A 691 -28.87 -57.18 -2.67
C GLN A 691 -29.10 -58.45 -1.82
N ASP A 692 -28.06 -59.08 -1.29
CA ASP A 692 -28.18 -60.24 -0.39
C ASP A 692 -28.75 -59.89 0.98
N THR A 693 -28.58 -58.64 1.42
CA THR A 693 -29.16 -58.14 2.67
C THR A 693 -30.64 -57.81 2.47
N LEU A 694 -31.00 -57.18 1.35
CA LEU A 694 -32.39 -56.96 0.94
C LEU A 694 -33.14 -58.27 0.67
N ARG A 695 -32.48 -59.26 0.05
CA ARG A 695 -33.06 -60.58 -0.21
C ARG A 695 -33.29 -61.37 1.08
N ARG A 696 -32.37 -61.26 2.07
CA ARG A 696 -32.56 -61.82 3.41
C ARG A 696 -33.67 -61.12 4.20
N MET A 697 -33.76 -59.79 4.15
CA MET A 697 -34.88 -59.07 4.77
C MET A 697 -36.22 -59.46 4.15
N LYS A 698 -36.29 -59.61 2.82
CA LYS A 698 -37.52 -60.03 2.14
C LYS A 698 -37.96 -61.45 2.52
N ALA A 699 -37.03 -62.34 2.83
CA ALA A 699 -37.32 -63.70 3.30
C ALA A 699 -37.75 -63.77 4.77
N THR A 700 -37.50 -62.72 5.58
CA THR A 700 -38.00 -62.63 6.96
C THR A 700 -39.40 -62.01 7.07
N PHE A 701 -39.94 -61.47 5.97
CA PHE A 701 -41.28 -60.89 5.87
C PHE A 701 -42.27 -61.76 5.05
N GLN A 702 -41.87 -62.98 4.69
CA GLN A 702 -42.74 -64.08 4.25
C GLN A 702 -42.78 -65.12 5.35
#